data_AF-A0A7Y0Z9Z8-F1
#
_entry.id   AF-A0A7Y0Z9Z8-F1
#
_cell.length_a   1.000
_cell.length_b   1.000
_cell.length_c   1.000
_cell.angle_alpha   90.00
_cell.angle_beta   90.00
_cell.angle_gamma   90.00
#
_symmetry.space_group_name_H-M   'P 1'
#
loop_
_entity.id
_entity.type
_entity.pdbx_description
1 polymer ?
#
loop_
_entity_poly.entity_id
_entity_poly.type
_entity_poly.pdbx_seq_one_letter_code
_entity_poly.pdbx_strand_id
1 'polypeptide(L)'
;MLSLNSHTPTLTVTDPRSLPVRSVKYLRSTAGQAAQAHIDRTAHDAVGRATARWDPRLQSVQKDDPQVPANLNILHSLGGQVLLIQSVDAGWDVQLFGEAGQGVQFWNGRGSQRRVVFDALLRPVAIIENSACTERFAYGMAEPTAAERNQCGRVVRQDDPAGTRHFDYYGVGGEPIAQTQRYLQSLDMPDWPLPLNERDDLLEQAAGARSTLQFNPVGNVLEQTDAQGNRQRFNHTIDGRLREAWLQLKNATAAQRLVHDIHYNAQGQIEQQTAGNQVTSRFDYCPKDGRLNRLSAAGPSDEPLQDLHYVYDPVGNILSLEDKALPVRFFANQRIEPINRYTYDSLYQLIEATGWEAGSANRGPAHLEDPAAVANYRQTYRYDAAGNLLELIHHGPQQHGRVLTAAKHSNRCLPEVGGRPPTEAEIAEAFDASGNLLMLDRGRTLSWDARNQLSHVHMVERTLRLNDTERYVYGADGMRQRKVRTTQTNARTLVSETRYLPGLETRDGDGEKLHVVTVQAGRTTVQVLHWEGAAPQQLANDQYRYTLSDHLGSCSLELDSEARIITRETYHPFGTTAFTQKGDSSEESYRTLRYSGKERDATGLYYYGFRYYVPWLQRWSNPDPAGEVDGLNRYEMVRNNPVTFTDILGLSPTVWFTYVDGQERALSDNELRAAFSDGTPKIIFSGDGHASPSFAYASDIPDVMAANRNGALSLYVEATPTDAAIKVEKFIPEFIDKNKSAVIGWEPEELSTSMLELFIIAMEHSESSVISSGAVLDDVEMLGAKVTSQLFMQAEELAKEFSLVISDFTKPEGYPESTVERLRTITSSVWRDEFINPYLAEKVGVEASANNDRTFMVSVGFAHLDVRYNPVQQILNEIRETHGFQQRIFFNRSNNPIVVKAEQ
;
A
#
# COMPACT_ATOMS: atom_id res chain seq x y z
N MET A 1 -32.66 -3.54 -18.60
CA MET A 1 -31.64 -2.48 -18.66
C MET A 1 -30.30 -3.12 -18.38
N LEU A 2 -29.25 -2.79 -19.14
CA LEU A 2 -27.89 -3.28 -18.84
C LEU A 2 -27.45 -2.78 -17.46
N SER A 3 -26.96 -3.69 -16.61
CA SER A 3 -26.41 -3.31 -15.30
C SER A 3 -25.14 -2.47 -15.47
N LEU A 4 -24.73 -1.73 -14.43
CA LEU A 4 -23.55 -0.87 -14.48
C LEU A 4 -22.29 -1.62 -14.95
N ASN A 5 -22.09 -2.85 -14.46
CA ASN A 5 -20.89 -3.65 -14.71
C ASN A 5 -21.05 -4.67 -15.86
N SER A 6 -22.19 -4.68 -16.56
CA SER A 6 -22.39 -5.59 -17.70
C SER A 6 -21.50 -5.19 -18.89
N HIS A 7 -20.70 -6.13 -19.41
CA HIS A 7 -19.78 -5.90 -20.54
C HIS A 7 -18.74 -4.80 -20.28
N THR A 8 -18.19 -4.75 -19.07
CA THR A 8 -17.06 -3.86 -18.75
C THR A 8 -15.81 -4.64 -18.31
N PRO A 9 -15.30 -5.59 -19.12
CA PRO A 9 -14.08 -6.33 -18.79
C PRO A 9 -12.85 -5.43 -18.86
N THR A 10 -11.74 -5.87 -18.27
CA THR A 10 -10.41 -5.35 -18.63
C THR A 10 -9.81 -6.27 -19.68
N LEU A 11 -9.36 -5.70 -20.80
CA LEU A 11 -8.76 -6.45 -21.91
C LEU A 11 -7.30 -6.05 -22.09
N THR A 12 -6.46 -7.02 -22.44
CA THR A 12 -5.06 -6.77 -22.86
C THR A 12 -4.93 -7.09 -24.34
N VAL A 13 -4.40 -6.16 -25.11
CA VAL A 13 -4.12 -6.33 -26.54
C VAL A 13 -2.63 -6.54 -26.73
N THR A 14 -2.26 -7.61 -27.41
CA THR A 14 -0.86 -7.94 -27.70
C THR A 14 -0.51 -7.73 -29.17
N ASP A 15 0.76 -7.48 -29.45
CA ASP A 15 1.30 -7.48 -30.83
C ASP A 15 1.75 -8.91 -31.26
N PRO A 16 2.23 -9.11 -32.50
CA PRO A 16 2.71 -10.42 -32.95
C PRO A 16 3.90 -11.01 -32.16
N ARG A 17 4.56 -10.20 -31.31
CA ARG A 17 5.62 -10.65 -30.39
C ARG A 17 5.06 -11.05 -29.03
N SER A 18 3.73 -11.05 -28.87
CA SER A 18 3.01 -11.26 -27.60
C SER A 18 3.25 -10.16 -26.55
N LEU A 19 3.73 -8.98 -26.96
CA LEU A 19 3.97 -7.87 -26.04
C LEU A 19 2.68 -7.06 -25.83
N PRO A 20 2.32 -6.69 -24.59
CA PRO A 20 1.12 -5.93 -24.30
C PRO A 20 1.24 -4.49 -24.81
N VAL A 21 0.54 -4.18 -25.89
CA VAL A 21 0.56 -2.85 -26.53
C VAL A 21 -0.60 -1.96 -26.11
N ARG A 22 -1.70 -2.54 -25.59
CA ARG A 22 -2.81 -1.78 -25.01
C ARG A 22 -3.45 -2.50 -23.83
N SER A 23 -3.93 -1.73 -22.87
CA SER A 23 -4.92 -2.19 -21.89
C SER A 23 -6.21 -1.40 -22.12
N VAL A 24 -7.33 -2.11 -22.27
CA VAL A 24 -8.63 -1.50 -22.52
C VAL A 24 -9.53 -1.77 -21.32
N LYS A 25 -9.92 -0.71 -20.63
CA LYS A 25 -10.94 -0.73 -19.59
C LYS A 25 -12.20 -0.05 -20.12
N TYR A 26 -13.37 -0.43 -19.62
CA TYR A 26 -14.64 0.12 -20.09
C TYR A 26 -15.33 0.87 -18.96
N LEU A 27 -15.49 2.18 -19.12
CA LEU A 27 -16.16 3.06 -18.18
C LEU A 27 -17.65 3.17 -18.48
N ARG A 28 -18.46 3.01 -17.43
CA ARG A 28 -19.89 3.34 -17.39
C ARG A 28 -20.20 3.88 -15.99
N SER A 29 -20.79 5.08 -15.92
CA SER A 29 -21.14 5.73 -14.64
C SER A 29 -22.64 5.65 -14.33
N THR A 30 -23.47 5.24 -15.29
CA THR A 30 -24.91 5.03 -15.09
C THR A 30 -25.40 3.81 -15.86
N ALA A 31 -26.27 3.01 -15.25
CA ALA A 31 -26.86 1.85 -15.90
C ALA A 31 -27.61 2.24 -17.20
N GLY A 32 -27.48 1.43 -18.23
CA GLY A 32 -28.07 1.70 -19.56
C GLY A 32 -27.27 2.65 -20.46
N GLN A 33 -26.24 3.34 -19.98
CA GLN A 33 -25.31 4.10 -20.82
C GLN A 33 -24.40 3.15 -21.63
N ALA A 34 -24.02 3.52 -22.85
CA ALA A 34 -22.99 2.81 -23.60
C ALA A 34 -21.64 2.90 -22.87
N ALA A 35 -20.89 1.78 -22.80
CA ALA A 35 -19.60 1.78 -22.13
C ALA A 35 -18.54 2.49 -23.00
N GLN A 36 -17.72 3.34 -22.39
CA GLN A 36 -16.64 4.08 -23.05
C GLN A 36 -15.31 3.34 -22.86
N ALA A 37 -14.60 3.08 -23.96
CA ALA A 37 -13.29 2.45 -23.90
C ALA A 37 -12.22 3.46 -23.43
N HIS A 38 -11.55 3.15 -22.33
CA HIS A 38 -10.36 3.80 -21.80
C HIS A 38 -9.16 2.94 -22.19
N ILE A 39 -8.28 3.46 -23.05
CA ILE A 39 -7.22 2.69 -23.68
C ILE A 39 -5.86 3.23 -23.26
N ASP A 40 -5.20 2.53 -22.34
CA ASP A 40 -3.77 2.69 -22.11
C ASP A 40 -3.01 2.12 -23.31
N ARG A 41 -1.91 2.75 -23.71
CA ARG A 41 -1.06 2.31 -24.82
C ARG A 41 0.39 2.21 -24.38
N THR A 42 1.06 1.14 -24.81
CA THR A 42 2.51 0.95 -24.64
C THR A 42 3.17 0.79 -26.01
N ALA A 43 4.28 1.48 -26.21
CA ALA A 43 5.20 1.27 -27.33
C ALA A 43 6.43 0.51 -26.86
N HIS A 44 6.93 -0.38 -27.70
CA HIS A 44 8.12 -1.18 -27.44
C HIS A 44 9.18 -0.94 -28.53
N ASP A 45 10.45 -1.03 -28.17
CA ASP A 45 11.54 -1.08 -29.15
C ASP A 45 11.60 -2.44 -29.88
N ALA A 46 12.57 -2.62 -30.78
CA ALA A 46 12.71 -3.83 -31.59
C ALA A 46 12.96 -5.10 -30.75
N VAL A 47 13.62 -4.98 -29.60
CA VAL A 47 13.92 -6.11 -28.69
C VAL A 47 12.83 -6.30 -27.62
N GLY A 48 11.76 -5.50 -27.65
CA GLY A 48 10.55 -5.71 -26.86
C GLY A 48 10.48 -4.93 -25.55
N ARG A 49 11.42 -4.03 -25.28
CA ARG A 49 11.41 -3.21 -24.06
C ARG A 49 10.45 -2.04 -24.24
N ALA A 50 9.66 -1.74 -23.21
CA ALA A 50 8.73 -0.61 -23.23
C ALA A 50 9.50 0.72 -23.31
N THR A 51 9.24 1.54 -24.33
CA THR A 51 9.93 2.81 -24.55
C THR A 51 9.02 4.02 -24.36
N ALA A 52 7.71 3.84 -24.46
CA ALA A 52 6.76 4.92 -24.19
C ALA A 52 5.39 4.39 -23.76
N ARG A 53 4.70 5.14 -22.90
CA ARG A 53 3.36 4.78 -22.40
C ARG A 53 2.42 5.99 -22.39
N TRP A 54 1.17 5.77 -22.75
CA TRP A 54 0.10 6.78 -22.74
C TRP A 54 -1.09 6.28 -21.95
N ASP A 55 -1.64 7.15 -21.13
CA ASP A 55 -2.95 6.98 -20.49
C ASP A 55 -4.08 7.21 -21.51
N PRO A 56 -5.33 6.86 -21.19
CA PRO A 56 -6.45 7.04 -22.10
C PRO A 56 -6.68 8.49 -22.56
N ARG A 57 -6.37 9.48 -21.72
CA ARG A 57 -6.57 10.90 -22.03
C ARG A 57 -5.52 11.37 -23.04
N LEU A 58 -4.23 11.25 -22.73
CA LEU A 58 -3.15 11.68 -23.61
C LEU A 58 -3.12 10.87 -24.91
N GLN A 59 -3.48 9.58 -24.87
CA GLN A 59 -3.64 8.78 -26.08
C GLN A 59 -4.73 9.33 -27.00
N SER A 60 -5.86 9.78 -26.43
CA SER A 60 -6.96 10.32 -27.22
C SER A 60 -6.56 11.65 -27.88
N VAL A 61 -5.90 12.55 -27.14
CA VAL A 61 -5.46 13.85 -27.67
C VAL A 61 -4.33 13.67 -28.70
N GLN A 62 -3.45 12.69 -28.53
CA GLN A 62 -2.36 12.42 -29.48
C GLN A 62 -2.87 12.06 -30.89
N LYS A 63 -4.09 11.51 -31.02
CA LYS A 63 -4.69 11.22 -32.34
C LYS A 63 -4.89 12.49 -33.17
N ASP A 64 -5.21 13.59 -32.50
CA ASP A 64 -5.50 14.88 -33.13
C ASP A 64 -4.25 15.80 -33.15
N ASP A 65 -3.35 15.63 -32.18
CA ASP A 65 -2.10 16.39 -32.06
C ASP A 65 -0.90 15.44 -31.82
N PRO A 66 -0.16 15.06 -32.87
CA PRO A 66 0.99 14.17 -32.75
C PRO A 66 2.14 14.70 -31.88
N GLN A 67 2.12 15.99 -31.49
CA GLN A 67 3.11 16.57 -30.59
C GLN A 67 2.82 16.28 -29.10
N VAL A 68 1.67 15.68 -28.77
CA VAL A 68 1.34 15.29 -27.40
C VAL A 68 2.34 14.23 -26.91
N PRO A 69 3.06 14.50 -25.80
CA PRO A 69 4.04 13.58 -25.26
C PRO A 69 3.37 12.32 -24.69
N ALA A 70 4.15 11.24 -24.60
CA ALA A 70 3.80 10.08 -23.77
C ALA A 70 3.83 10.46 -22.29
N ASN A 71 2.97 9.86 -21.47
CA ASN A 71 3.01 9.99 -20.01
C ASN A 71 4.40 9.63 -19.47
N LEU A 72 5.00 8.61 -20.08
CA LEU A 72 6.31 8.08 -19.75
C LEU A 72 7.06 7.77 -21.03
N ASN A 73 8.32 8.20 -21.13
CA ASN A 73 9.29 7.73 -22.10
C ASN A 73 10.46 7.10 -21.34
N ILE A 74 10.99 6.00 -21.86
CA ILE A 74 12.06 5.23 -21.22
C ILE A 74 13.15 4.98 -22.25
N LEU A 75 14.39 5.30 -21.89
CA LEU A 75 15.58 4.98 -22.66
C LEU A 75 16.37 3.91 -21.93
N HIS A 76 16.72 2.85 -22.66
CA HIS A 76 17.50 1.74 -22.13
C HIS A 76 18.92 1.73 -22.70
N SER A 77 19.86 1.18 -21.94
CA SER A 77 21.15 0.75 -22.45
C SER A 77 20.97 -0.47 -23.37
N LEU A 78 21.99 -0.87 -24.11
CA LEU A 78 21.93 -2.13 -24.89
C LEU A 78 21.73 -3.35 -23.99
N GLY A 79 22.22 -3.31 -22.75
CA GLY A 79 22.04 -4.37 -21.74
C GLY A 79 20.68 -4.33 -21.01
N GLY A 80 19.76 -3.44 -21.39
CA GLY A 80 18.40 -3.39 -20.84
C GLY A 80 18.22 -2.47 -19.62
N GLN A 81 19.31 -1.98 -19.01
CA GLN A 81 19.23 -1.04 -17.89
C GLN A 81 18.53 0.26 -18.31
N VAL A 82 17.62 0.76 -17.48
CA VAL A 82 16.96 2.05 -17.70
C VAL A 82 17.94 3.19 -17.41
N LEU A 83 18.29 3.97 -18.43
CA LEU A 83 19.22 5.09 -18.33
C LEU A 83 18.53 6.43 -18.14
N LEU A 84 17.37 6.61 -18.78
CA LEU A 84 16.55 7.82 -18.67
C LEU A 84 15.09 7.44 -18.55
N ILE A 85 14.41 8.04 -17.59
CA ILE A 85 12.96 8.07 -17.49
C ILE A 85 12.54 9.52 -17.72
N GLN A 86 11.57 9.76 -18.60
CA GLN A 86 10.98 11.07 -18.80
C GLN A 86 9.46 10.96 -18.65
N SER A 87 8.96 11.49 -17.55
CA SER A 87 7.55 11.57 -17.22
C SER A 87 7.01 12.99 -17.41
N VAL A 88 5.80 13.10 -17.96
CA VAL A 88 5.08 14.39 -17.99
C VAL A 88 4.66 14.87 -16.60
N ASP A 89 4.54 13.94 -15.66
CA ASP A 89 4.16 14.21 -14.28
C ASP A 89 5.38 14.53 -13.43
N ALA A 90 6.42 13.69 -13.51
CA ALA A 90 7.58 13.71 -12.63
C ALA A 90 8.87 14.31 -13.24
N GLY A 91 8.82 14.84 -14.46
CA GLY A 91 10.02 15.33 -15.15
C GLY A 91 10.90 14.20 -15.65
N TRP A 92 12.19 14.49 -15.86
CA TRP A 92 13.15 13.49 -16.30
C TRP A 92 14.13 13.11 -15.19
N ASP A 93 14.54 11.85 -15.18
CA ASP A 93 15.54 11.26 -14.30
C ASP A 93 16.55 10.48 -15.14
N VAL A 94 17.84 10.71 -14.93
CA VAL A 94 18.94 10.00 -15.60
C VAL A 94 19.78 9.27 -14.56
N GLN A 95 20.08 8.00 -14.79
CA GLN A 95 20.98 7.21 -13.95
C GLN A 95 22.10 6.59 -14.78
N LEU A 96 23.32 6.70 -14.26
CA LEU A 96 24.50 6.02 -14.79
C LEU A 96 24.98 4.97 -13.81
N PHE A 97 25.24 3.79 -14.35
CA PHE A 97 25.66 2.61 -13.61
C PHE A 97 27.16 2.36 -13.78
N GLY A 98 27.77 1.78 -12.74
CA GLY A 98 29.11 1.21 -12.83
C GLY A 98 29.08 -0.18 -13.47
N GLU A 99 30.26 -0.77 -13.63
CA GLU A 99 30.43 -2.07 -14.32
C GLU A 99 29.69 -3.24 -13.66
N ALA A 100 29.43 -3.17 -12.36
CA ALA A 100 28.66 -4.20 -11.64
C ALA A 100 27.16 -3.85 -11.52
N GLY A 101 26.68 -2.82 -12.23
CA GLY A 101 25.28 -2.39 -12.23
C GLY A 101 24.88 -1.52 -11.04
N GLN A 102 25.81 -1.14 -10.17
CA GLN A 102 25.56 -0.21 -9.06
C GLN A 102 25.29 1.22 -9.58
N GLY A 103 24.31 1.92 -9.02
CA GLY A 103 24.02 3.31 -9.37
C GLY A 103 25.14 4.24 -8.91
N VAL A 104 25.81 4.93 -9.83
CA VAL A 104 26.95 5.81 -9.51
C VAL A 104 26.57 7.27 -9.55
N GLN A 105 25.86 7.69 -10.60
CA GLN A 105 25.44 9.08 -10.77
C GLN A 105 23.97 9.14 -11.15
N PHE A 106 23.29 10.15 -10.63
CA PHE A 106 21.89 10.42 -10.86
C PHE A 106 21.68 11.92 -11.07
N TRP A 107 20.79 12.27 -11.99
CA TRP A 107 20.33 13.63 -12.22
C TRP A 107 18.83 13.67 -12.45
N ASN A 108 18.18 14.77 -12.08
CA ASN A 108 16.77 14.99 -12.39
C ASN A 108 16.48 16.34 -13.05
N GLY A 109 15.24 16.50 -13.49
CA GLY A 109 14.73 17.68 -14.18
C GLY A 109 14.85 19.00 -13.42
N ARG A 110 15.00 18.96 -12.09
CA ARG A 110 15.26 20.16 -11.27
C ARG A 110 16.74 20.55 -11.24
N GLY A 111 17.61 19.78 -11.89
CA GLY A 111 19.05 19.95 -11.83
C GLY A 111 19.67 19.37 -10.56
N SER A 112 18.92 18.56 -9.79
CA SER A 112 19.50 17.85 -8.65
C SER A 112 20.47 16.80 -9.17
N GLN A 113 21.64 16.70 -8.53
CA GLN A 113 22.66 15.71 -8.84
C GLN A 113 22.97 14.89 -7.61
N ARG A 114 23.02 13.57 -7.75
CA ARG A 114 23.49 12.64 -6.70
C ARG A 114 24.62 11.78 -7.24
N ARG A 115 25.66 11.58 -6.44
CA ARG A 115 26.77 10.65 -6.72
C ARG A 115 26.99 9.75 -5.51
N VAL A 116 27.01 8.45 -5.74
CA VAL A 116 27.37 7.46 -4.73
C VAL A 116 28.85 7.10 -4.89
N VAL A 117 29.59 7.17 -3.80
CA VAL A 117 30.99 6.76 -3.74
C VAL A 117 31.04 5.41 -3.04
N PHE A 118 31.76 4.45 -3.63
CA PHE A 118 31.86 3.09 -3.11
C PHE A 118 33.30 2.77 -2.67
N ASP A 119 33.43 1.82 -1.75
CA ASP A 119 34.72 1.19 -1.45
C ASP A 119 35.07 0.08 -2.47
N ALA A 120 36.21 -0.59 -2.27
CA ALA A 120 36.66 -1.68 -3.13
C ALA A 120 35.76 -2.93 -3.12
N LEU A 121 34.84 -3.04 -2.16
CA LEU A 121 33.83 -4.10 -2.07
C LEU A 121 32.47 -3.65 -2.60
N LEU A 122 32.41 -2.50 -3.29
CA LEU A 122 31.20 -1.90 -3.82
C LEU A 122 30.15 -1.58 -2.74
N ARG A 123 30.58 -1.29 -1.51
CA ARG A 123 29.70 -0.78 -0.46
C ARG A 123 29.70 0.76 -0.48
N PRO A 124 28.54 1.42 -0.38
CA PRO A 124 28.48 2.88 -0.31
C PRO A 124 29.29 3.43 0.87
N VAL A 125 30.16 4.41 0.65
CA VAL A 125 30.92 5.09 1.72
C VAL A 125 30.57 6.57 1.84
N ALA A 126 30.03 7.17 0.78
CA ALA A 126 29.51 8.52 0.80
C ALA A 126 28.44 8.73 -0.27
N ILE A 127 27.48 9.59 0.02
CA ILE A 127 26.52 10.13 -0.95
C ILE A 127 26.77 11.64 -1.04
N ILE A 128 26.95 12.12 -2.27
CA ILE A 128 27.18 13.53 -2.57
C ILE A 128 26.00 14.05 -3.38
N GLU A 129 25.33 15.07 -2.87
CA GLU A 129 24.17 15.71 -3.49
C GLU A 129 24.45 17.19 -3.72
N ASN A 130 24.31 17.67 -4.96
CA ASN A 130 24.58 19.06 -5.34
C ASN A 130 25.94 19.59 -4.85
N SER A 131 26.97 18.73 -4.89
CA SER A 131 28.35 18.98 -4.42
C SER A 131 28.58 18.91 -2.90
N ALA A 132 27.55 18.70 -2.08
CA ALA A 132 27.69 18.49 -0.63
C ALA A 132 27.66 17.00 -0.29
N CYS A 133 28.50 16.54 0.63
CA CYS A 133 28.47 15.17 1.13
C CYS A 133 27.34 14.98 2.15
N THR A 134 26.16 14.54 1.70
CA THR A 134 24.97 14.45 2.54
C THR A 134 24.86 13.15 3.35
N GLU A 135 25.58 12.09 2.94
CA GLU A 135 25.70 10.88 3.76
C GLU A 135 27.11 10.31 3.80
N ARG A 136 27.44 9.61 4.89
CA ARG A 136 28.65 8.79 5.03
C ARG A 136 28.36 7.51 5.80
N PHE A 137 29.08 6.45 5.44
CA PHE A 137 28.92 5.13 6.04
C PHE A 137 30.25 4.65 6.63
N ALA A 138 30.19 4.01 7.79
CA ALA A 138 31.28 3.22 8.33
C ALA A 138 30.81 1.79 8.57
N TYR A 139 31.68 0.82 8.27
CA TYR A 139 31.36 -0.61 8.37
C TYR A 139 32.19 -1.29 9.45
N GLY A 140 31.60 -2.28 10.12
CA GLY A 140 32.30 -3.12 11.09
C GLY A 140 33.34 -3.98 10.40
N MET A 141 34.57 -3.96 10.92
CA MET A 141 35.68 -4.76 10.41
C MET A 141 35.63 -6.18 10.95
N ALA A 142 36.38 -7.10 10.34
CA ALA A 142 36.49 -8.49 10.81
C ALA A 142 37.42 -8.59 12.04
N GLU A 143 36.98 -8.02 13.16
CA GLU A 143 37.73 -7.95 14.42
C GLU A 143 36.91 -8.54 15.59
N PRO A 144 37.56 -9.03 16.67
CA PRO A 144 36.86 -9.68 17.77
C PRO A 144 35.72 -8.83 18.38
N THR A 145 35.94 -7.53 18.57
CA THR A 145 34.94 -6.61 19.15
C THR A 145 33.71 -6.43 18.25
N ALA A 146 33.91 -6.38 16.93
CA ALA A 146 32.82 -6.32 15.96
C ALA A 146 32.09 -7.66 15.86
N ALA A 147 32.81 -8.79 15.96
CA ALA A 147 32.21 -10.13 15.97
C ALA A 147 31.32 -10.34 17.20
N GLU A 148 31.76 -9.93 18.40
CA GLU A 148 30.97 -10.00 19.64
C GLU A 148 29.66 -9.19 19.57
N ARG A 149 29.60 -8.19 18.68
CA ARG A 149 28.44 -7.31 18.48
C ARG A 149 27.65 -7.63 17.21
N ASN A 150 28.02 -8.70 16.49
CA ASN A 150 27.46 -9.07 15.19
C ASN A 150 27.55 -7.95 14.12
N GLN A 151 28.63 -7.15 14.14
CA GLN A 151 28.82 -5.97 13.28
C GLN A 151 29.70 -6.21 12.03
N CYS A 152 30.40 -7.34 11.93
CA CYS A 152 31.30 -7.62 10.81
C CYS A 152 30.61 -7.46 9.45
N GLY A 153 31.14 -6.56 8.61
CA GLY A 153 30.60 -6.26 7.28
C GLY A 153 29.35 -5.38 7.26
N ARG A 154 28.78 -5.04 8.42
CA ARG A 154 27.54 -4.25 8.55
C ARG A 154 27.84 -2.78 8.81
N VAL A 155 26.89 -1.90 8.50
CA VAL A 155 26.99 -0.47 8.84
C VAL A 155 27.00 -0.33 10.36
N VAL A 156 28.01 0.34 10.92
CA VAL A 156 28.10 0.61 12.37
C VAL A 156 27.85 2.08 12.70
N ARG A 157 28.01 2.95 11.71
CA ARG A 157 27.69 4.38 11.78
C ARG A 157 27.19 4.84 10.40
N GLN A 158 26.08 5.56 10.41
CA GLN A 158 25.57 6.26 9.25
C GLN A 158 25.37 7.73 9.63
N ASP A 159 26.08 8.61 8.95
CA ASP A 159 25.85 10.05 8.98
C ASP A 159 24.89 10.38 7.82
N ASP A 160 23.76 11.03 8.08
CA ASP A 160 22.68 11.30 7.13
C ASP A 160 22.12 12.74 7.26
N PRO A 161 21.13 13.16 6.45
CA PRO A 161 20.58 14.52 6.54
C PRO A 161 19.93 14.88 7.88
N ALA A 162 19.55 13.91 8.72
CA ALA A 162 18.98 14.16 10.04
C ALA A 162 20.04 14.20 11.15
N GLY A 163 21.14 13.47 10.99
CA GLY A 163 22.22 13.39 11.96
C GLY A 163 23.03 12.10 11.83
N THR A 164 23.43 11.53 12.95
CA THR A 164 24.22 10.30 12.96
C THR A 164 23.48 9.20 13.72
N ARG A 165 23.36 8.04 13.09
CA ARG A 165 22.90 6.81 13.71
C ARG A 165 24.07 5.85 13.93
N HIS A 166 24.21 5.37 15.16
CA HIS A 166 25.12 4.28 15.50
C HIS A 166 24.34 3.00 15.68
N PHE A 167 24.82 1.91 15.07
CA PHE A 167 24.25 0.57 15.21
C PHE A 167 25.12 -0.22 16.18
N ASP A 168 24.85 -0.07 17.47
CA ASP A 168 25.74 -0.51 18.54
C ASP A 168 25.84 -2.04 18.65
N TYR A 169 24.72 -2.73 18.39
CA TYR A 169 24.62 -4.18 18.45
C TYR A 169 23.60 -4.70 17.44
N TYR A 170 23.91 -5.86 16.85
CA TYR A 170 22.97 -6.62 16.04
C TYR A 170 22.56 -7.92 16.71
N GLY A 171 21.30 -8.30 16.54
CA GLY A 171 20.80 -9.62 16.89
C GLY A 171 21.36 -10.68 15.93
N VAL A 172 21.28 -11.95 16.36
CA VAL A 172 21.68 -13.10 15.53
C VAL A 172 20.87 -13.15 14.22
N GLY A 173 19.62 -12.70 14.25
CA GLY A 173 18.74 -12.62 13.08
C GLY A 173 19.07 -11.53 12.07
N GLY A 174 20.05 -10.65 12.32
CA GLY A 174 20.43 -9.62 11.35
C GLY A 174 20.05 -8.18 11.73
N GLU A 175 19.04 -8.02 12.59
CA GLU A 175 18.45 -6.71 12.92
C GLU A 175 19.24 -5.94 13.98
N PRO A 176 19.29 -4.59 13.94
CA PRO A 176 19.83 -3.80 15.03
C PRO A 176 19.02 -3.99 16.32
N ILE A 177 19.67 -4.46 17.39
CA ILE A 177 19.06 -4.63 18.72
C ILE A 177 19.41 -3.49 19.67
N ALA A 178 20.39 -2.66 19.32
CA ALA A 178 20.68 -1.41 20.00
C ALA A 178 21.19 -0.39 19.00
N GLN A 179 20.61 0.80 19.03
CA GLN A 179 20.99 1.91 18.17
C GLN A 179 20.91 3.24 18.91
N THR A 180 21.77 4.18 18.52
CA THR A 180 21.84 5.52 19.13
C THR A 180 21.77 6.59 18.04
N GLN A 181 20.76 7.46 18.10
CA GLN A 181 20.57 8.59 17.19
C GLN A 181 21.07 9.90 17.83
N ARG A 182 21.92 10.66 17.13
CA ARG A 182 22.28 12.04 17.46
C ARG A 182 21.85 12.94 16.31
N TYR A 183 21.09 14.00 16.58
CA TYR A 183 20.63 14.92 15.53
C TYR A 183 21.68 15.98 15.20
N LEU A 184 21.62 16.53 14.00
CA LEU A 184 22.34 17.76 13.65
C LEU A 184 21.88 18.95 14.49
N GLN A 185 22.82 19.82 14.85
CA GLN A 185 22.49 21.09 15.51
C GLN A 185 21.72 22.04 14.56
N SER A 186 22.02 21.96 13.25
CA SER A 186 21.30 22.70 12.20
C SER A 186 20.15 21.88 11.61
N LEU A 187 19.19 22.57 10.99
CA LEU A 187 18.13 21.98 10.16
C LEU A 187 18.49 21.99 8.66
N ASP A 188 19.63 22.57 8.31
CA ASP A 188 20.09 22.66 6.92
C ASP A 188 20.81 21.38 6.50
N MET A 189 20.82 21.09 5.20
CA MET A 189 21.52 19.93 4.66
C MET A 189 23.01 19.95 5.05
N PRO A 190 23.55 18.86 5.61
CA PRO A 190 24.96 18.79 5.99
C PRO A 190 25.88 18.63 4.78
N ASP A 191 27.11 19.11 4.93
CA ASP A 191 28.26 18.67 4.12
C ASP A 191 29.24 17.95 5.05
N TRP A 192 29.07 16.63 5.18
CA TRP A 192 29.80 15.83 6.16
C TRP A 192 31.30 15.83 5.86
N PRO A 193 32.15 16.37 6.76
CA PRO A 193 33.59 16.37 6.58
C PRO A 193 34.15 14.95 6.66
N LEU A 194 35.33 14.72 6.08
CA LEU A 194 35.96 13.40 6.12
C LEU A 194 36.43 13.01 7.54
N PRO A 195 37.07 13.88 8.35
CA PRO A 195 37.50 13.52 9.71
C PRO A 195 36.33 13.32 10.68
N LEU A 196 36.36 12.24 11.47
CA LEU A 196 35.26 11.88 12.38
C LEU A 196 34.99 12.95 13.47
N ASN A 197 36.03 13.56 14.01
CA ASN A 197 35.91 14.61 15.03
C ASN A 197 35.14 15.82 14.49
N GLU A 198 35.42 16.25 13.26
CA GLU A 198 34.73 17.37 12.61
C GLU A 198 33.27 17.03 12.30
N ARG A 199 32.94 15.74 12.05
CA ARG A 199 31.54 15.31 11.92
C ARG A 199 30.81 15.42 13.25
N ASP A 200 31.45 14.97 14.33
CA ASP A 200 30.85 14.99 15.66
C ASP A 200 30.61 16.43 16.18
N ASP A 201 31.37 17.42 15.68
CA ASP A 201 31.16 18.84 15.95
C ASP A 201 29.85 19.38 15.34
N LEU A 202 29.30 18.76 14.29
CA LEU A 202 28.01 19.12 13.68
C LEU A 202 26.80 18.60 14.46
N LEU A 203 27.01 17.58 15.31
CA LEU A 203 25.97 16.90 16.07
C LEU A 203 25.68 17.62 17.38
N GLU A 204 24.46 17.45 17.89
CA GLU A 204 24.12 17.87 19.24
C GLU A 204 25.04 17.22 20.28
N GLN A 205 25.47 18.00 21.28
CA GLN A 205 26.45 17.57 22.29
C GLN A 205 25.88 16.57 23.32
N ALA A 206 24.56 16.35 23.32
CA ALA A 206 23.93 15.32 24.14
C ALA A 206 24.38 13.90 23.71
N ALA A 207 24.29 12.94 24.64
CA ALA A 207 24.74 11.55 24.43
C ALA A 207 24.00 10.78 23.32
N GLY A 208 22.90 11.34 22.80
CA GLY A 208 22.05 10.73 21.78
C GLY A 208 20.87 9.94 22.35
N ALA A 209 19.86 9.75 21.51
CA ALA A 209 18.66 8.98 21.78
C ALA A 209 18.91 7.49 21.51
N ARG A 210 19.09 6.69 22.57
CA ARG A 210 19.40 5.26 22.48
C ARG A 210 18.14 4.41 22.63
N SER A 211 17.83 3.57 21.65
CA SER A 211 16.75 2.58 21.72
C SER A 211 17.27 1.15 21.65
N THR A 212 16.58 0.20 22.28
CA THR A 212 16.92 -1.22 22.22
C THR A 212 15.72 -2.09 21.90
N LEU A 213 15.98 -3.24 21.27
CA LEU A 213 15.01 -4.26 20.93
C LEU A 213 15.49 -5.61 21.44
N GLN A 214 14.55 -6.44 21.86
CA GLN A 214 14.77 -7.84 22.17
C GLN A 214 13.82 -8.67 21.34
N PHE A 215 14.33 -9.75 20.74
CA PHE A 215 13.55 -10.64 19.90
C PHE A 215 13.52 -12.04 20.50
N ASN A 216 12.47 -12.79 20.17
CA ASN A 216 12.48 -14.24 20.35
C ASN A 216 13.29 -14.91 19.21
N PRO A 217 13.56 -16.22 19.28
CA PRO A 217 14.35 -16.91 18.25
C PRO A 217 13.76 -16.90 16.84
N VAL A 218 12.44 -16.65 16.68
CA VAL A 218 11.76 -16.60 15.38
C VAL A 218 11.60 -15.17 14.84
N GLY A 219 12.14 -14.16 15.56
CA GLY A 219 12.19 -12.77 15.09
C GLY A 219 11.04 -11.87 15.56
N ASN A 220 10.16 -12.32 16.46
CA ASN A 220 9.13 -11.45 17.05
C ASN A 220 9.73 -10.58 18.16
N VAL A 221 9.37 -9.30 18.21
CA VAL A 221 9.81 -8.36 19.25
C VAL A 221 9.20 -8.75 20.59
N LEU A 222 10.01 -9.07 21.59
CA LEU A 222 9.57 -9.33 22.97
C LEU A 222 9.54 -8.05 23.81
N GLU A 223 10.54 -7.19 23.62
CA GLU A 223 10.66 -5.93 24.36
C GLU A 223 11.28 -4.84 23.49
N GLN A 224 10.78 -3.63 23.62
CA GLN A 224 11.39 -2.42 23.07
C GLN A 224 11.59 -1.41 24.21
N THR A 225 12.81 -0.88 24.34
CA THR A 225 13.08 0.28 25.21
C THR A 225 13.32 1.50 24.34
N ASP A 226 12.51 2.54 24.52
CA ASP A 226 12.66 3.80 23.80
C ASP A 226 13.81 4.67 24.36
N ALA A 227 14.09 5.78 23.68
CA ALA A 227 15.16 6.71 24.04
C ALA A 227 14.98 7.37 25.42
N GLN A 228 13.77 7.35 25.97
CA GLN A 228 13.45 7.91 27.28
C GLN A 228 13.36 6.82 28.35
N GLY A 229 13.69 5.57 28.02
CA GLY A 229 13.72 4.44 28.93
C GLY A 229 12.36 3.83 29.24
N ASN A 230 11.31 4.17 28.47
CA ASN A 230 10.03 3.48 28.59
C ASN A 230 10.12 2.12 27.90
N ARG A 231 9.56 1.09 28.53
CA ARG A 231 9.65 -0.30 28.09
C ARG A 231 8.31 -0.82 27.61
N GLN A 232 8.23 -1.20 26.36
CA GLN A 232 7.10 -1.89 25.76
C GLN A 232 7.40 -3.40 25.75
N ARG A 233 6.48 -4.23 26.24
CA ARG A 233 6.64 -5.69 26.26
C ARG A 233 5.48 -6.38 25.55
N PHE A 234 5.80 -7.40 24.77
CA PHE A 234 4.85 -8.09 23.91
C PHE A 234 4.89 -9.60 24.17
N ASN A 235 3.75 -10.14 24.60
CA ASN A 235 3.57 -11.58 24.75
C ASN A 235 2.85 -12.11 23.53
N HIS A 236 3.29 -13.26 23.05
CA HIS A 236 2.78 -13.88 21.84
C HIS A 236 2.03 -15.17 22.14
N THR A 237 1.12 -15.54 21.26
CA THR A 237 0.51 -16.87 21.20
C THR A 237 1.55 -17.93 20.81
N ILE A 238 1.18 -19.21 20.88
CA ILE A 238 2.09 -20.32 20.52
C ILE A 238 2.49 -20.28 19.04
N ASP A 239 1.62 -19.78 18.17
CA ASP A 239 1.79 -19.50 16.74
C ASP A 239 2.37 -18.10 16.47
N GLY A 240 2.90 -17.43 17.49
CA GLY A 240 3.70 -16.22 17.31
C GLY A 240 2.93 -14.93 17.03
N ARG A 241 1.59 -14.90 17.14
CA ARG A 241 0.78 -13.67 17.04
C ARG A 241 0.80 -12.89 18.35
N LEU A 242 0.59 -11.57 18.28
CA LEU A 242 0.47 -10.74 19.47
C LEU A 242 -0.72 -11.18 20.32
N ARG A 243 -0.51 -11.41 21.62
CA ARG A 243 -1.58 -11.74 22.57
C ARG A 243 -1.78 -10.64 23.60
N GLU A 244 -0.68 -10.11 24.12
CA GLU A 244 -0.70 -9.05 25.14
C GLU A 244 0.37 -8.01 24.83
N ALA A 245 0.07 -6.76 25.15
CA ALA A 245 1.03 -5.65 25.11
C ALA A 245 1.00 -4.90 26.44
N TRP A 246 2.18 -4.50 26.90
CA TRP A 246 2.40 -3.82 28.17
C TRP A 246 3.32 -2.62 27.98
N LEU A 247 3.12 -1.58 28.78
CA LEU A 247 3.99 -0.41 28.83
C LEU A 247 4.43 -0.14 30.27
N GLN A 248 5.72 0.04 30.48
CA GLN A 248 6.27 0.56 31.72
C GLN A 248 7.03 1.86 31.43
N LEU A 249 6.49 2.99 31.89
CA LEU A 249 7.21 4.27 31.84
C LEU A 249 8.46 4.19 32.72
N LYS A 250 9.53 4.93 32.36
CA LYS A 250 10.86 4.81 32.99
C LYS A 250 10.88 4.82 34.52
N ASN A 251 10.04 5.66 35.14
CA ASN A 251 9.97 5.81 36.61
C ASN A 251 8.77 5.08 37.24
N ALA A 252 7.96 4.38 36.45
CA ALA A 252 6.81 3.65 36.97
C ALA A 252 7.25 2.35 37.65
N THR A 253 6.72 2.09 38.85
CA THR A 253 7.01 0.88 39.63
C THR A 253 6.34 -0.37 39.07
N ALA A 254 5.28 -0.21 38.29
CA ALA A 254 4.54 -1.29 37.65
C ALA A 254 4.34 -1.00 36.15
N ALA A 255 4.23 -2.07 35.36
CA ALA A 255 3.84 -1.98 33.96
C ALA A 255 2.33 -1.94 33.84
N GLN A 256 1.81 -1.05 33.00
CA GLN A 256 0.41 -0.98 32.62
C GLN A 256 0.15 -1.96 31.47
N ARG A 257 -0.91 -2.74 31.56
CA ARG A 257 -1.37 -3.60 30.46
C ARG A 257 -2.17 -2.76 29.47
N LEU A 258 -1.83 -2.86 28.19
CA LEU A 258 -2.47 -2.09 27.11
C LEU A 258 -3.50 -2.92 26.33
N VAL A 259 -3.28 -4.24 26.24
CA VAL A 259 -4.28 -5.20 25.74
C VAL A 259 -4.21 -6.46 26.58
N HIS A 260 -5.39 -6.89 27.04
CA HIS A 260 -5.57 -8.07 27.87
C HIS A 260 -5.42 -9.35 27.08
N ASP A 261 -6.20 -9.51 26.02
CA ASP A 261 -6.15 -10.72 25.21
C ASP A 261 -6.59 -10.36 23.80
N ILE A 262 -6.09 -11.11 22.84
CA ILE A 262 -6.47 -11.02 21.44
C ILE A 262 -6.81 -12.44 20.99
N HIS A 263 -8.04 -12.62 20.49
CA HIS A 263 -8.52 -13.87 19.93
C HIS A 263 -8.55 -13.75 18.41
N TYR A 264 -8.10 -14.83 17.78
CA TYR A 264 -7.94 -14.92 16.34
C TYR A 264 -8.82 -16.03 15.79
N ASN A 265 -9.44 -15.80 14.64
CA ASN A 265 -10.08 -16.86 13.87
C ASN A 265 -9.02 -17.75 13.18
N ALA A 266 -9.47 -18.83 12.54
CA ALA A 266 -8.60 -19.73 11.78
C ALA A 266 -7.93 -19.05 10.57
N GLN A 267 -8.46 -17.90 10.13
CA GLN A 267 -7.91 -17.03 9.10
C GLN A 267 -6.91 -15.98 9.66
N GLY A 268 -6.51 -16.10 10.94
CA GLY A 268 -5.52 -15.23 11.61
C GLY A 268 -5.97 -13.80 11.82
N GLN A 269 -7.25 -13.52 11.56
CA GLN A 269 -7.85 -12.22 11.75
C GLN A 269 -8.31 -12.12 13.20
N ILE A 270 -8.17 -10.93 13.79
CA ILE A 270 -8.63 -10.68 15.16
C ILE A 270 -10.15 -10.74 15.16
N GLU A 271 -10.77 -11.67 15.89
CA GLU A 271 -12.22 -11.74 16.08
C GLU A 271 -12.68 -11.01 17.36
N GLN A 272 -11.80 -10.95 18.36
CA GLN A 272 -12.06 -10.23 19.61
C GLN A 272 -10.74 -9.71 20.21
N GLN A 273 -10.78 -8.53 20.81
CA GLN A 273 -9.69 -8.04 21.68
C GLN A 273 -10.25 -7.24 22.85
N THR A 274 -9.56 -7.25 23.98
CA THR A 274 -9.92 -6.44 25.16
C THR A 274 -8.77 -5.50 25.51
N ALA A 275 -8.96 -4.20 25.36
CA ALA A 275 -7.96 -3.18 25.66
C ALA A 275 -7.74 -2.99 27.18
N GLY A 276 -6.65 -2.33 27.57
CA GLY A 276 -6.25 -2.07 28.95
C GLY A 276 -7.30 -1.27 29.76
N ASN A 277 -8.05 -0.40 29.08
CA ASN A 277 -9.19 0.33 29.65
C ASN A 277 -10.50 -0.48 29.69
N GLN A 278 -10.41 -1.81 29.54
CA GLN A 278 -11.53 -2.77 29.54
C GLN A 278 -12.53 -2.65 28.38
N VAL A 279 -12.23 -1.83 27.35
CA VAL A 279 -13.02 -1.79 26.11
C VAL A 279 -12.82 -3.10 25.35
N THR A 280 -13.92 -3.75 24.99
CA THR A 280 -13.89 -4.99 24.19
C THR A 280 -14.34 -4.71 22.77
N SER A 281 -13.49 -5.02 21.80
CA SER A 281 -13.81 -4.93 20.37
C SER A 281 -14.05 -6.31 19.77
N ARG A 282 -15.04 -6.43 18.88
CA ARG A 282 -15.38 -7.65 18.14
C ARG A 282 -15.43 -7.37 16.64
N PHE A 283 -14.98 -8.33 15.85
CA PHE A 283 -14.87 -8.23 14.41
C PHE A 283 -15.53 -9.46 13.79
N ASP A 284 -16.70 -9.26 13.19
CA ASP A 284 -17.47 -10.33 12.58
C ASP A 284 -17.13 -10.41 11.09
N TYR A 285 -16.53 -11.50 10.67
CA TYR A 285 -16.14 -11.75 9.28
C TYR A 285 -17.17 -12.63 8.56
N CYS A 286 -17.32 -12.41 7.26
CA CYS A 286 -18.10 -13.29 6.39
C CYS A 286 -17.37 -14.64 6.22
N PRO A 287 -17.96 -15.78 6.60
CA PRO A 287 -17.27 -17.07 6.51
C PRO A 287 -16.93 -17.51 5.08
N LYS A 288 -17.65 -16.98 4.08
CA LYS A 288 -17.44 -17.33 2.67
C LYS A 288 -16.25 -16.62 2.05
N ASP A 289 -15.93 -15.43 2.57
CA ASP A 289 -15.16 -14.47 1.82
C ASP A 289 -14.19 -13.64 2.70
N GLY A 290 -14.15 -13.89 4.00
CA GLY A 290 -13.20 -13.29 4.94
C GLY A 290 -13.37 -11.77 5.13
N ARG A 291 -14.36 -11.12 4.52
CA ARG A 291 -14.58 -9.67 4.63
C ARG A 291 -15.23 -9.31 5.96
N LEU A 292 -14.89 -8.14 6.48
CA LEU A 292 -15.41 -7.63 7.75
C LEU A 292 -16.86 -7.15 7.58
N ASN A 293 -17.83 -7.90 8.09
CA ASN A 293 -19.24 -7.51 8.04
C ASN A 293 -19.63 -6.52 9.14
N ARG A 294 -18.97 -6.63 10.31
CA ARG A 294 -19.25 -5.79 11.47
C ARG A 294 -18.00 -5.57 12.31
N LEU A 295 -17.80 -4.34 12.78
CA LEU A 295 -16.80 -3.97 13.77
C LEU A 295 -17.53 -3.28 14.92
N SER A 296 -17.50 -3.86 16.11
CA SER A 296 -18.14 -3.28 17.29
C SER A 296 -17.15 -3.12 18.44
N ALA A 297 -17.40 -2.12 19.28
CA ALA A 297 -16.65 -1.89 20.52
C ALA A 297 -17.61 -1.45 21.62
N ALA A 298 -17.50 -2.10 22.78
CA ALA A 298 -18.28 -1.79 23.98
C ALA A 298 -17.37 -1.45 25.15
N GLY A 299 -17.81 -0.50 25.97
CA GLY A 299 -17.12 -0.11 27.19
C GLY A 299 -17.29 -1.12 28.33
N PRO A 300 -16.74 -0.83 29.52
CA PRO A 300 -16.69 -1.78 30.63
C PRO A 300 -18.06 -2.15 31.21
N SER A 301 -19.08 -1.32 31.00
CA SER A 301 -20.47 -1.56 31.42
C SER A 301 -21.35 -2.08 30.27
N ASP A 302 -20.73 -2.58 29.19
CA ASP A 302 -21.37 -3.04 27.96
C ASP A 302 -22.12 -1.92 27.18
N GLU A 303 -21.74 -0.66 27.43
CA GLU A 303 -22.25 0.47 26.67
C GLU A 303 -21.63 0.52 25.26
N PRO A 304 -22.43 0.69 24.18
CA PRO A 304 -21.89 0.70 22.82
C PRO A 304 -21.11 1.99 22.55
N LEU A 305 -19.84 1.86 22.18
CA LEU A 305 -18.97 2.98 21.82
C LEU A 305 -18.90 3.16 20.29
N GLN A 306 -18.91 2.04 19.57
CA GLN A 306 -18.84 1.97 18.11
C GLN A 306 -19.53 0.68 17.63
N ASP A 307 -20.31 0.75 16.55
CA ASP A 307 -20.95 -0.44 15.93
C ASP A 307 -21.09 -0.28 14.41
N LEU A 308 -19.98 -0.46 13.70
CA LEU A 308 -19.86 -0.30 12.26
C LEU A 308 -20.36 -1.54 11.50
N HIS A 309 -21.35 -1.37 10.63
CA HIS A 309 -21.89 -2.38 9.74
C HIS A 309 -21.53 -2.07 8.28
N TYR A 310 -20.99 -3.07 7.58
CA TYR A 310 -20.52 -2.95 6.20
C TYR A 310 -21.44 -3.69 5.24
N VAL A 311 -21.70 -3.08 4.09
CA VAL A 311 -22.35 -3.72 2.94
C VAL A 311 -21.45 -3.57 1.74
N TYR A 312 -21.19 -4.68 1.05
CA TYR A 312 -20.27 -4.74 -0.09
C TYR A 312 -21.02 -5.03 -1.39
N ASP A 313 -20.42 -4.62 -2.51
CA ASP A 313 -20.73 -5.21 -3.81
C ASP A 313 -19.96 -6.56 -4.00
N PRO A 314 -20.22 -7.30 -5.09
CA PRO A 314 -19.54 -8.58 -5.33
C PRO A 314 -18.00 -8.49 -5.44
N VAL A 315 -17.44 -7.35 -5.88
CA VAL A 315 -15.99 -7.18 -6.02
C VAL A 315 -15.32 -6.68 -4.75
N GLY A 316 -16.11 -6.20 -3.77
CA GLY A 316 -15.64 -5.81 -2.45
C GLY A 316 -15.59 -4.31 -2.20
N ASN A 317 -16.17 -3.49 -3.08
CA ASN A 317 -16.35 -2.09 -2.78
C ASN A 317 -17.42 -1.92 -1.70
N ILE A 318 -17.18 -1.05 -0.73
CA ILE A 318 -18.16 -0.77 0.33
C ILE A 318 -19.27 0.11 -0.25
N LEU A 319 -20.51 -0.38 -0.26
CA LEU A 319 -21.72 0.34 -0.69
C LEU A 319 -22.36 1.15 0.44
N SER A 320 -22.24 0.69 1.68
CA SER A 320 -22.66 1.47 2.85
C SER A 320 -21.91 1.10 4.11
N LEU A 321 -21.77 2.08 4.99
CA LEU A 321 -21.16 1.98 6.31
C LEU A 321 -22.08 2.67 7.33
N GLU A 322 -22.67 1.90 8.25
CA GLU A 322 -23.57 2.41 9.29
C GLU A 322 -22.96 2.24 10.68
N ASP A 323 -22.91 3.30 11.49
CA ASP A 323 -22.54 3.23 12.91
C ASP A 323 -23.78 3.16 13.80
N LYS A 324 -24.20 1.94 14.17
CA LYS A 324 -25.39 1.70 14.99
C LYS A 324 -25.22 2.06 16.46
N ALA A 325 -24.01 2.43 16.91
CA ALA A 325 -23.82 2.98 18.24
C ALA A 325 -24.36 4.42 18.36
N LEU A 326 -24.57 5.10 17.23
CA LEU A 326 -25.06 6.48 17.20
C LEU A 326 -26.59 6.53 17.04
N PRO A 327 -27.28 7.45 17.75
CA PRO A 327 -28.71 7.62 17.59
C PRO A 327 -29.03 8.39 16.30
N VAL A 328 -30.22 8.12 15.74
CA VAL A 328 -30.82 9.00 14.73
C VAL A 328 -31.06 10.38 15.34
N ARG A 329 -30.65 11.43 14.63
CA ARG A 329 -30.85 12.82 15.05
C ARG A 329 -31.84 13.52 14.14
N PHE A 330 -32.51 14.54 14.68
CA PHE A 330 -33.41 15.40 13.93
C PHE A 330 -32.94 16.84 14.08
N PHE A 331 -32.54 17.46 12.98
CA PHE A 331 -32.08 18.84 12.97
C PHE A 331 -32.49 19.53 11.67
N ALA A 332 -32.90 20.80 11.75
CA ALA A 332 -33.35 21.59 10.59
C ALA A 332 -34.36 20.85 9.67
N ASN A 333 -35.35 20.16 10.27
CA ASN A 333 -36.35 19.33 9.58
C ASN A 333 -35.77 18.17 8.74
N GLN A 334 -34.53 17.75 9.01
CA GLN A 334 -33.92 16.57 8.42
C GLN A 334 -33.87 15.43 9.45
N ARG A 335 -34.07 14.20 8.99
CA ARG A 335 -33.67 12.99 9.71
C ARG A 335 -32.24 12.67 9.32
N ILE A 336 -31.33 12.67 10.29
CA ILE A 336 -29.92 12.36 10.12
C ILE A 336 -29.68 10.97 10.70
N GLU A 337 -29.33 10.03 9.83
CA GLU A 337 -28.98 8.66 10.19
C GLU A 337 -27.45 8.52 10.13
N PRO A 338 -26.83 7.74 11.05
CA PRO A 338 -25.38 7.56 11.10
C PRO A 338 -24.89 6.57 10.02
N ILE A 339 -25.36 6.73 8.78
CA ILE A 339 -25.05 5.87 7.66
C ILE A 339 -24.42 6.67 6.52
N ASN A 340 -23.31 6.17 6.03
CA ASN A 340 -22.71 6.61 4.78
C ASN A 340 -23.07 5.64 3.66
N ARG A 341 -23.32 6.17 2.46
CA ARG A 341 -23.58 5.37 1.25
C ARG A 341 -22.66 5.80 0.13
N TYR A 342 -22.22 4.84 -0.66
CA TYR A 342 -21.22 5.04 -1.69
C TYR A 342 -21.70 4.40 -3.00
N THR A 343 -21.40 5.06 -4.11
CA THR A 343 -21.65 4.54 -5.46
C THR A 343 -20.39 4.69 -6.27
N TYR A 344 -20.08 3.66 -7.07
CA TYR A 344 -18.90 3.60 -7.91
C TYR A 344 -19.30 3.53 -9.38
N ASP A 345 -18.40 3.89 -10.29
CA ASP A 345 -18.52 3.54 -11.71
C ASP A 345 -17.97 2.12 -11.99
N SER A 346 -18.02 1.68 -13.25
CA SER A 346 -17.51 0.36 -13.64
C SER A 346 -15.97 0.23 -13.62
N LEU A 347 -15.24 1.32 -13.37
CA LEU A 347 -13.80 1.29 -13.06
C LEU A 347 -13.55 1.26 -11.55
N TYR A 348 -14.62 1.21 -10.75
CA TYR A 348 -14.62 1.24 -9.30
C TYR A 348 -14.09 2.54 -8.69
N GLN A 349 -14.18 3.65 -9.43
CA GLN A 349 -13.92 4.98 -8.90
C GLN A 349 -15.16 5.47 -8.14
N LEU A 350 -14.97 6.13 -6.99
CA LEU A 350 -16.06 6.64 -6.17
C LEU A 350 -16.75 7.82 -6.88
N ILE A 351 -17.98 7.65 -7.38
CA ILE A 351 -18.70 8.72 -8.10
C ILE A 351 -19.71 9.47 -7.23
N GLU A 352 -20.15 8.87 -6.12
CA GLU A 352 -21.06 9.52 -5.18
C GLU A 352 -20.85 9.01 -3.75
N ALA A 353 -20.93 9.92 -2.79
CA ALA A 353 -21.00 9.61 -1.36
C ALA A 353 -22.06 10.46 -0.67
N THR A 354 -22.89 9.84 0.17
CA THR A 354 -23.80 10.55 1.08
C THR A 354 -23.48 10.20 2.51
N GLY A 355 -23.69 11.13 3.42
CA GLY A 355 -23.48 10.92 4.85
C GLY A 355 -23.99 12.08 5.66
N TRP A 356 -23.38 12.29 6.82
CA TRP A 356 -23.70 13.37 7.75
C TRP A 356 -22.44 14.12 8.16
N GLU A 357 -22.60 15.41 8.45
CA GLU A 357 -21.50 16.30 8.79
C GLU A 357 -21.93 17.40 9.78
N ALA A 358 -20.95 18.14 10.31
CA ALA A 358 -21.22 19.29 11.17
C ALA A 358 -21.99 20.38 10.41
N GLY A 359 -23.10 20.81 10.99
CA GLY A 359 -23.98 21.87 10.51
C GLY A 359 -23.48 23.27 10.85
N SER A 360 -24.11 24.29 10.26
CA SER A 360 -23.86 25.69 10.61
C SER A 360 -24.41 26.01 12.00
N ALA A 361 -23.61 26.64 12.86
CA ALA A 361 -24.05 27.06 14.19
C ALA A 361 -25.27 27.99 14.08
N ASN A 362 -26.42 27.55 14.59
CA ASN A 362 -27.67 28.31 14.49
C ASN A 362 -27.75 29.27 15.68
N ARG A 363 -27.55 30.58 15.46
CA ARG A 363 -27.77 31.60 16.50
C ARG A 363 -29.26 31.95 16.57
N GLY A 364 -30.03 31.16 17.30
CA GLY A 364 -31.41 31.51 17.64
C GLY A 364 -31.49 32.77 18.53
N PRO A 365 -32.67 33.42 18.64
CA PRO A 365 -32.88 34.67 19.40
C PRO A 365 -32.70 34.56 20.92
N ALA A 366 -32.20 33.42 21.44
CA ALA A 366 -32.02 33.14 22.86
C ALA A 366 -30.58 32.75 23.26
N HIS A 367 -29.58 32.85 22.38
CA HIS A 367 -28.18 32.49 22.72
C HIS A 367 -27.99 31.08 23.33
N LEU A 368 -28.89 30.14 23.03
CA LEU A 368 -28.67 28.73 23.34
C LEU A 368 -27.83 28.15 22.19
N GLU A 369 -26.53 27.96 22.45
CA GLU A 369 -25.69 27.13 21.59
C GLU A 369 -26.19 25.69 21.71
N ASP A 370 -26.67 25.11 20.60
CA ASP A 370 -26.86 23.65 20.51
C ASP A 370 -25.52 23.05 20.03
N PRO A 371 -24.76 22.38 20.90
CA PRO A 371 -23.37 22.00 20.63
C PRO A 371 -23.17 20.92 19.56
N ALA A 372 -24.21 20.48 18.84
CA ALA A 372 -24.05 19.53 17.74
C ALA A 372 -25.08 19.69 16.60
N ALA A 373 -25.19 20.90 16.03
CA ALA A 373 -25.84 21.06 14.73
C ALA A 373 -25.20 20.08 13.73
N VAL A 374 -25.99 19.18 13.15
CA VAL A 374 -25.57 18.22 12.11
C VAL A 374 -26.55 18.25 10.96
N ALA A 375 -26.09 17.96 9.76
CA ALA A 375 -26.95 17.83 8.58
C ALA A 375 -26.44 16.73 7.65
N ASN A 376 -27.31 16.28 6.75
CA ASN A 376 -26.90 15.36 5.70
C ASN A 376 -26.07 16.08 4.63
N TYR A 377 -25.11 15.38 4.04
CA TYR A 377 -24.38 15.84 2.86
C TYR A 377 -24.48 14.85 1.70
N ARG A 378 -24.28 15.36 0.48
CA ARG A 378 -24.02 14.57 -0.73
C ARG A 378 -22.80 15.13 -1.46
N GLN A 379 -21.86 14.26 -1.79
CA GLN A 379 -20.70 14.54 -2.62
C GLN A 379 -20.82 13.77 -3.93
N THR A 380 -20.62 14.44 -5.06
CA THR A 380 -20.53 13.82 -6.39
C THR A 380 -19.17 14.14 -6.98
N TYR A 381 -18.51 13.12 -7.51
CA TYR A 381 -17.13 13.18 -8.01
C TYR A 381 -17.13 12.97 -9.52
N ARG A 382 -16.33 13.75 -10.24
CA ARG A 382 -16.13 13.59 -11.69
C ARG A 382 -14.67 13.51 -12.05
N TYR A 383 -14.32 12.46 -12.78
CA TYR A 383 -12.97 12.16 -13.20
C TYR A 383 -12.79 12.38 -14.71
N ASP A 384 -11.58 12.69 -15.14
CA ASP A 384 -11.19 12.56 -16.54
C ASP A 384 -10.78 11.10 -16.87
N ALA A 385 -10.44 10.85 -18.14
CA ALA A 385 -10.05 9.51 -18.60
C ALA A 385 -8.69 9.04 -18.04
N ALA A 386 -7.90 9.91 -17.42
CA ALA A 386 -6.64 9.61 -16.75
C ALA A 386 -6.81 9.46 -15.23
N GLY A 387 -8.05 9.51 -14.70
CA GLY A 387 -8.31 9.39 -13.27
C GLY A 387 -8.05 10.68 -12.48
N ASN A 388 -7.88 11.83 -13.12
CA ASN A 388 -7.85 13.09 -12.38
C ASN A 388 -9.25 13.45 -11.90
N LEU A 389 -9.44 13.60 -10.60
CA LEU A 389 -10.63 14.27 -10.08
C LEU A 389 -10.65 15.73 -10.55
N LEU A 390 -11.65 16.10 -11.34
CA LEU A 390 -11.82 17.45 -11.89
C LEU A 390 -12.95 18.23 -11.23
N GLU A 391 -13.94 17.56 -10.67
CA GLU A 391 -15.05 18.25 -10.00
C GLU A 391 -15.53 17.47 -8.79
N LEU A 392 -15.61 18.17 -7.66
CA LEU A 392 -16.33 17.75 -6.47
C LEU A 392 -17.51 18.69 -6.28
N ILE A 393 -18.71 18.17 -6.45
CA ILE A 393 -19.95 18.87 -6.09
C ILE A 393 -20.30 18.46 -4.67
N HIS A 394 -20.46 19.44 -3.77
CA HIS A 394 -20.83 19.18 -2.38
C HIS A 394 -22.13 19.90 -2.05
N HIS A 395 -23.17 19.15 -1.70
CA HIS A 395 -24.44 19.65 -1.18
C HIS A 395 -24.51 19.32 0.31
N GLY A 396 -24.29 20.32 1.16
CA GLY A 396 -24.24 20.19 2.60
C GLY A 396 -23.99 21.56 3.26
N PRO A 397 -24.01 21.64 4.60
CA PRO A 397 -23.67 22.86 5.34
C PRO A 397 -22.19 23.29 5.18
N GLN A 398 -21.28 22.38 4.84
CA GLN A 398 -19.86 22.71 4.64
C GLN A 398 -19.55 23.11 3.19
N GLN A 399 -18.48 23.88 2.99
CA GLN A 399 -18.06 24.36 1.66
C GLN A 399 -16.88 23.55 1.13
N HIS A 400 -17.15 22.33 0.66
CA HIS A 400 -16.13 21.46 0.05
C HIS A 400 -16.16 21.43 -1.47
N GLY A 401 -17.18 22.02 -2.10
CA GLY A 401 -17.31 22.01 -3.57
C GLY A 401 -16.13 22.71 -4.24
N ARG A 402 -15.58 22.11 -5.30
CA ARG A 402 -14.38 22.58 -6.00
C ARG A 402 -14.31 22.02 -7.42
N VAL A 403 -13.82 22.84 -8.34
CA VAL A 403 -13.43 22.42 -9.70
C VAL A 403 -11.92 22.52 -9.80
N LEU A 404 -11.30 21.54 -10.45
CA LEU A 404 -9.88 21.44 -10.73
C LEU A 404 -9.69 21.41 -12.25
N THR A 405 -8.63 22.04 -12.73
CA THR A 405 -8.21 21.99 -14.13
C THR A 405 -6.91 21.23 -14.22
N ALA A 406 -6.91 20.15 -15.01
CA ALA A 406 -5.69 19.40 -15.35
C ALA A 406 -4.89 20.13 -16.45
N ALA A 407 -3.57 20.07 -16.36
CA ALA A 407 -2.69 20.53 -17.44
C ALA A 407 -2.97 19.76 -18.74
N LYS A 408 -2.79 20.43 -19.87
CA LYS A 408 -3.06 19.84 -21.19
C LYS A 408 -2.32 18.51 -21.42
N HIS A 409 -1.05 18.42 -20.96
CA HIS A 409 -0.16 17.30 -21.26
C HIS A 409 0.35 16.52 -20.04
N SER A 410 -0.18 16.76 -18.83
CA SER A 410 0.19 16.02 -17.62
C SER A 410 -1.01 15.90 -16.67
N ASN A 411 -0.86 15.16 -15.58
CA ASN A 411 -1.88 14.95 -14.55
C ASN A 411 -1.77 15.97 -13.40
N ARG A 412 -0.95 17.02 -13.57
CA ARG A 412 -0.88 18.16 -12.66
C ARG A 412 -2.20 18.92 -12.71
N CYS A 413 -2.80 19.18 -11.56
CA CYS A 413 -4.09 19.86 -11.45
C CYS A 413 -4.02 21.01 -10.46
N LEU A 414 -4.73 22.10 -10.76
CA LEU A 414 -4.92 23.23 -9.85
C LEU A 414 -6.41 23.58 -9.71
N PRO A 415 -6.83 24.09 -8.54
CA PRO A 415 -8.23 24.49 -8.35
C PRO A 415 -8.56 25.74 -9.17
N GLU A 416 -9.78 25.80 -9.68
CA GLU A 416 -10.33 27.03 -10.25
C GLU A 416 -10.57 28.08 -9.17
N VAL A 417 -10.27 29.34 -9.48
CA VAL A 417 -10.36 30.42 -8.50
C VAL A 417 -11.32 31.50 -8.99
N GLY A 418 -12.43 31.69 -8.25
CA GLY A 418 -13.47 32.64 -8.64
C GLY A 418 -14.21 32.26 -9.92
N GLY A 419 -14.33 30.96 -10.21
CA GLY A 419 -14.94 30.44 -11.45
C GLY A 419 -14.07 30.62 -12.70
N ARG A 420 -12.78 30.91 -12.53
CA ARG A 420 -11.81 30.99 -13.61
C ARG A 420 -10.86 29.79 -13.56
N PRO A 421 -10.76 29.00 -14.64
CA PRO A 421 -9.73 27.98 -14.74
C PRO A 421 -8.34 28.61 -14.80
N PRO A 422 -7.33 28.00 -14.15
CA PRO A 422 -5.95 28.39 -14.30
C PRO A 422 -5.49 28.18 -15.75
N THR A 423 -4.60 29.05 -16.21
CA THR A 423 -3.91 28.90 -17.50
C THR A 423 -2.82 27.85 -17.42
N GLU A 424 -2.36 27.32 -18.55
CA GLU A 424 -1.22 26.39 -18.60
C GLU A 424 0.05 26.98 -17.97
N ALA A 425 0.26 28.29 -18.10
CA ALA A 425 1.40 28.97 -17.46
C ALA A 425 1.26 28.97 -15.93
N GLU A 426 0.06 29.24 -15.40
CA GLU A 426 -0.20 29.19 -13.95
C GLU A 426 -0.04 27.76 -13.39
N ILE A 427 -0.47 26.73 -14.13
CA ILE A 427 -0.22 25.34 -13.73
C ILE A 427 1.28 25.02 -13.80
N ALA A 428 1.98 25.42 -14.86
CA ALA A 428 3.42 25.21 -14.97
C ALA A 428 4.22 25.90 -13.85
N GLU A 429 3.83 27.11 -13.43
CA GLU A 429 4.48 27.86 -12.34
C GLU A 429 4.19 27.26 -10.95
N ALA A 430 3.07 26.56 -10.79
CA ALA A 430 2.69 25.96 -9.51
C ALA A 430 3.38 24.62 -9.23
N PHE A 431 4.15 24.07 -10.17
CA PHE A 431 4.88 22.82 -9.99
C PHE A 431 6.32 22.98 -10.46
N ASP A 432 7.27 22.33 -9.79
CA ASP A 432 8.65 22.32 -10.27
C ASP A 432 8.86 21.37 -11.46
N ALA A 433 10.09 21.33 -11.95
CA ALA A 433 10.47 20.48 -13.07
C ALA A 433 10.36 18.97 -12.78
N SER A 434 10.31 18.56 -11.50
CA SER A 434 10.05 17.18 -11.08
C SER A 434 8.60 16.93 -10.67
N GLY A 435 7.71 17.92 -10.85
CA GLY A 435 6.29 17.76 -10.57
C GLY A 435 5.90 17.95 -9.11
N ASN A 436 6.79 18.47 -8.26
CA ASN A 436 6.39 18.76 -6.90
C ASN A 436 5.57 20.06 -6.86
N LEU A 437 4.47 20.08 -6.12
CA LEU A 437 3.63 21.27 -5.96
C LEU A 437 4.41 22.37 -5.21
N LEU A 438 4.46 23.58 -5.75
CA LEU A 438 5.16 24.74 -5.18
C LEU A 438 4.22 25.70 -4.44
N MET A 439 2.92 25.67 -4.73
CA MET A 439 1.91 26.51 -4.09
C MET A 439 0.74 25.64 -3.63
N LEU A 440 0.59 25.50 -2.30
CA LEU A 440 -0.46 24.68 -1.70
C LEU A 440 -1.83 25.34 -1.85
N ASP A 441 -1.90 26.62 -1.50
CA ASP A 441 -3.04 27.52 -1.71
C ASP A 441 -2.56 28.98 -1.62
N ARG A 442 -3.47 29.94 -1.75
CA ARG A 442 -3.12 31.38 -1.81
C ARG A 442 -2.31 31.81 -0.57
N GLY A 443 -1.05 32.17 -0.80
CA GLY A 443 -0.14 32.66 0.24
C GLY A 443 0.59 31.57 1.02
N ARG A 444 0.47 30.29 0.62
CA ARG A 444 1.20 29.17 1.22
C ARG A 444 2.02 28.40 0.20
N THR A 445 3.35 28.53 0.28
CA THR A 445 4.31 27.93 -0.66
C THR A 445 5.00 26.71 -0.05
N LEU A 446 5.40 25.79 -0.92
CA LEU A 446 6.05 24.52 -0.60
C LEU A 446 7.46 24.51 -1.20
N SER A 447 8.46 24.10 -0.43
CA SER A 447 9.83 23.92 -0.92
C SER A 447 10.29 22.48 -0.77
N TRP A 448 11.02 21.98 -1.75
CA TRP A 448 11.42 20.57 -1.86
C TRP A 448 12.94 20.41 -1.88
N ASP A 449 13.46 19.41 -1.19
CA ASP A 449 14.90 19.13 -1.19
C ASP A 449 15.37 18.41 -2.46
N ALA A 450 16.66 18.09 -2.55
CA ALA A 450 17.25 17.42 -3.72
C ALA A 450 16.69 16.01 -3.99
N ARG A 451 16.05 15.39 -2.99
CA ARG A 451 15.44 14.05 -3.03
C ARG A 451 13.94 14.10 -3.32
N ASN A 452 13.42 15.27 -3.70
CA ASN A 452 11.98 15.51 -3.90
C ASN A 452 11.15 15.22 -2.64
N GLN A 453 11.70 15.48 -1.45
CA GLN A 453 10.97 15.44 -0.18
C GLN A 453 10.56 16.85 0.23
N LEU A 454 9.37 16.99 0.84
CA LEU A 454 8.87 18.30 1.26
C LEU A 454 9.73 18.83 2.39
N SER A 455 10.51 19.89 2.16
CA SER A 455 11.44 20.45 3.14
C SER A 455 10.82 21.57 3.97
N HIS A 456 9.96 22.41 3.36
CA HIS A 456 9.35 23.57 4.00
C HIS A 456 7.92 23.81 3.52
N VAL A 457 7.06 24.26 4.44
CA VAL A 457 5.83 24.99 4.12
C VAL A 457 5.92 26.39 4.71
N HIS A 458 5.81 27.41 3.86
CA HIS A 458 5.65 28.79 4.31
C HIS A 458 4.17 29.05 4.58
N MET A 459 3.81 29.17 5.86
CA MET A 459 2.41 29.28 6.31
C MET A 459 1.88 30.71 6.20
N VAL A 460 2.71 31.70 6.52
CA VAL A 460 2.39 33.13 6.41
C VAL A 460 3.62 33.88 5.95
N GLU A 461 3.56 34.46 4.75
CA GLU A 461 4.62 35.33 4.22
C GLU A 461 4.44 36.78 4.70
N ARG A 462 5.54 37.42 5.13
CA ARG A 462 5.55 38.81 5.60
C ARG A 462 6.71 39.58 4.96
N THR A 463 6.42 40.79 4.47
CA THR A 463 7.39 41.61 3.72
C THR A 463 8.55 42.14 4.57
N LEU A 464 8.31 42.40 5.86
CA LEU A 464 9.27 43.09 6.76
C LEU A 464 9.53 42.31 8.06
N ARG A 465 9.05 41.07 8.17
CA ARG A 465 9.20 40.20 9.35
C ARG A 465 9.48 38.77 8.89
N LEU A 466 9.98 37.94 9.80
CA LEU A 466 10.14 36.51 9.53
C LEU A 466 8.77 35.87 9.21
N ASN A 467 8.80 34.86 8.34
CA ASN A 467 7.63 34.09 7.95
C ASN A 467 7.26 33.09 9.06
N ASP A 468 6.00 32.66 9.07
CA ASP A 468 5.62 31.45 9.80
C ASP A 468 5.95 30.26 8.90
N THR A 469 6.63 29.25 9.45
CA THR A 469 7.13 28.11 8.66
C THR A 469 6.97 26.79 9.39
N GLU A 470 6.78 25.72 8.63
CA GLU A 470 6.99 24.35 9.10
C GLU A 470 8.11 23.72 8.27
N ARG A 471 9.16 23.22 8.92
CA ARG A 471 10.33 22.58 8.30
C ARG A 471 10.33 21.09 8.62
N TYR A 472 10.78 20.28 7.68
CA TYR A 472 10.90 18.84 7.85
C TYR A 472 12.31 18.37 7.52
N VAL A 473 12.82 17.40 8.29
CA VAL A 473 14.13 16.76 8.06
C VAL A 473 13.93 15.26 8.06
N TYR A 474 14.53 14.59 7.08
CA TYR A 474 14.38 13.17 6.81
C TYR A 474 15.69 12.43 7.08
N GLY A 475 15.57 11.16 7.47
CA GLY A 475 16.72 10.25 7.54
C GLY A 475 17.12 9.76 6.15
N ALA A 476 18.18 8.95 6.09
CA ALA A 476 18.62 8.31 4.86
C ALA A 476 17.55 7.40 4.21
N ASP A 477 16.65 6.84 5.03
CA ASP A 477 15.51 6.02 4.61
C ASP A 477 14.35 6.83 4.01
N GLY A 478 14.47 8.15 3.96
CA GLY A 478 13.44 9.07 3.51
C GLY A 478 12.27 9.23 4.49
N MET A 479 12.37 8.67 5.70
CA MET A 479 11.37 8.87 6.74
C MET A 479 11.65 10.16 7.51
N ARG A 480 10.60 10.92 7.81
CA ARG A 480 10.66 12.13 8.61
C ARG A 480 11.19 11.83 10.01
N GLN A 481 12.28 12.51 10.37
CA GLN A 481 12.94 12.40 11.66
C GLN A 481 12.72 13.65 12.54
N ARG A 482 12.54 14.82 11.92
CA ARG A 482 12.24 16.08 12.62
C ARG A 482 11.15 16.87 11.91
N LYS A 483 10.33 17.55 12.69
CA LYS A 483 9.39 18.58 12.24
C LYS A 483 9.55 19.80 13.14
N VAL A 484 9.85 20.96 12.56
CA VAL A 484 10.06 22.21 13.31
C VAL A 484 9.11 23.27 12.80
N ARG A 485 8.25 23.76 13.69
CA ARG A 485 7.33 24.85 13.43
C ARG A 485 7.82 26.13 14.08
N THR A 486 7.86 27.20 13.29
CA THR A 486 8.20 28.55 13.73
C THR A 486 7.02 29.47 13.48
N THR A 487 6.50 30.11 14.54
CA THR A 487 5.40 31.07 14.46
C THR A 487 5.82 32.42 15.04
N GLN A 488 5.59 33.50 14.31
CA GLN A 488 5.87 34.86 14.77
C GLN A 488 4.64 35.44 15.49
N THR A 489 4.81 35.78 16.76
CA THR A 489 3.84 36.60 17.50
C THR A 489 4.25 38.07 17.49
N ASN A 490 3.40 38.96 18.02
CA ASN A 490 3.76 40.38 18.14
C ASN A 490 4.96 40.65 19.07
N ALA A 491 5.30 39.72 19.97
CA ALA A 491 6.31 39.91 21.00
C ALA A 491 7.52 38.96 20.90
N ARG A 492 7.35 37.75 20.35
CA ARG A 492 8.41 36.73 20.27
C ARG A 492 8.18 35.73 19.13
N THR A 493 9.25 35.06 18.72
CA THR A 493 9.19 33.87 17.88
C THR A 493 8.93 32.64 18.76
N LEU A 494 7.89 31.87 18.42
CA LEU A 494 7.60 30.57 19.03
C LEU A 494 8.20 29.49 18.13
N VAL A 495 8.95 28.57 18.72
CA VAL A 495 9.51 27.39 18.05
C VAL A 495 8.98 26.16 18.76
N SER A 496 8.46 25.22 17.98
CA SER A 496 8.09 23.89 18.43
C SER A 496 8.77 22.86 17.54
N GLU A 497 9.40 21.87 18.13
CA GLU A 497 10.08 20.78 17.47
C GLU A 497 9.48 19.44 17.90
N THR A 498 9.10 18.61 16.93
CA THR A 498 8.80 17.19 17.11
C THR A 498 9.96 16.38 16.54
N ARG A 499 10.48 15.43 17.33
CA ARG A 499 11.46 14.43 16.89
C ARG A 499 10.81 13.06 16.92
N TYR A 500 10.98 12.31 15.83
CA TYR A 500 10.41 10.98 15.64
C TYR A 500 11.48 9.93 15.93
N LEU A 501 11.22 9.08 16.91
CA LEU A 501 12.12 8.02 17.37
C LEU A 501 11.34 6.69 17.44
N PRO A 502 12.03 5.53 17.46
CA PRO A 502 11.36 4.24 17.59
C PRO A 502 10.45 4.16 18.83
N GLY A 503 9.14 4.10 18.60
CA GLY A 503 8.11 4.00 19.66
C GLY A 503 7.85 5.28 20.46
N LEU A 504 8.47 6.41 20.08
CA LEU A 504 8.46 7.65 20.86
C LEU A 504 8.50 8.89 19.96
N GLU A 505 7.70 9.90 20.29
CA GLU A 505 7.92 11.26 19.83
C GLU A 505 8.33 12.14 21.01
N THR A 506 9.32 13.01 20.80
CA THR A 506 9.62 14.09 21.75
C THR A 506 9.18 15.40 21.14
N ARG A 507 8.33 16.15 21.84
CA ARG A 507 7.78 17.44 21.44
C ARG A 507 8.25 18.50 22.42
N ASP A 508 9.06 19.43 21.95
CA ASP A 508 9.56 20.57 22.72
C ASP A 508 9.02 21.85 22.09
N GLY A 509 8.36 22.71 22.86
CA GLY A 509 7.86 23.99 22.37
C GLY A 509 7.04 24.74 23.41
N ASP A 510 7.06 26.07 23.33
CA ASP A 510 6.23 26.94 24.19
C ASP A 510 6.40 26.73 25.71
N GLY A 511 7.55 26.21 26.15
CA GLY A 511 7.85 25.90 27.56
C GLY A 511 7.37 24.52 28.01
N GLU A 512 6.85 23.71 27.09
CA GLU A 512 6.39 22.35 27.29
C GLU A 512 7.40 21.34 26.72
N LYS A 513 7.65 20.27 27.47
CA LYS A 513 8.39 19.09 27.02
C LYS A 513 7.52 17.86 27.20
N LEU A 514 7.03 17.36 26.08
CA LEU A 514 6.08 16.26 26.01
C LEU A 514 6.71 15.07 25.29
N HIS A 515 6.64 13.91 25.92
CA HIS A 515 6.93 12.61 25.33
C HIS A 515 5.60 11.94 24.95
N VAL A 516 5.47 11.53 23.70
CA VAL A 516 4.33 10.74 23.22
C VAL A 516 4.81 9.33 22.95
N VAL A 517 4.56 8.41 23.87
CA VAL A 517 4.88 7.00 23.69
C VAL A 517 3.76 6.34 22.89
N THR A 518 4.09 5.72 21.76
CA THR A 518 3.10 5.07 20.89
C THR A 518 3.32 3.56 20.91
N VAL A 519 2.24 2.81 21.20
CA VAL A 519 2.25 1.34 21.23
C VAL A 519 1.09 0.82 20.39
N GLN A 520 1.39 -0.09 19.45
CA GLN A 520 0.36 -0.84 18.73
C GLN A 520 -0.03 -2.06 19.54
N ALA A 521 -1.25 -2.08 20.08
CA ALA A 521 -1.80 -3.13 20.92
C ALA A 521 -2.96 -3.83 20.20
N GLY A 522 -2.64 -4.73 19.27
CA GLY A 522 -3.61 -5.34 18.37
C GLY A 522 -4.09 -4.35 17.31
N ARG A 523 -5.41 -4.14 17.19
CA ARG A 523 -5.99 -3.09 16.34
C ARG A 523 -6.09 -1.73 17.03
N THR A 524 -5.76 -1.64 18.31
CA THR A 524 -5.80 -0.38 19.06
C THR A 524 -4.41 0.24 19.13
N THR A 525 -4.28 1.46 18.63
CA THR A 525 -3.11 2.29 18.89
C THR A 525 -3.31 3.00 20.23
N VAL A 526 -2.35 2.86 21.13
CA VAL A 526 -2.33 3.56 22.41
C VAL A 526 -1.23 4.62 22.40
N GLN A 527 -1.62 5.87 22.62
CA GLN A 527 -0.67 6.97 22.82
C GLN A 527 -0.68 7.40 24.28
N VAL A 528 0.51 7.54 24.88
CA VAL A 528 0.66 8.03 26.26
C VAL A 528 1.35 9.37 26.25
N LEU A 529 0.68 10.38 26.80
CA LEU A 529 1.20 11.74 26.94
C LEU A 529 1.93 11.87 28.29
N HIS A 530 3.25 11.98 28.24
CA HIS A 530 4.12 12.13 29.41
C HIS A 530 4.87 13.46 29.36
N TRP A 531 4.59 14.36 30.29
CA TRP A 531 5.32 15.61 30.46
C TRP A 531 6.52 15.43 31.38
N GLU A 532 7.70 15.92 30.98
CA GLU A 532 8.90 15.93 31.85
C GLU A 532 8.73 16.85 33.07
N GLY A 533 7.82 17.83 32.98
CA GLY A 533 7.49 18.79 34.01
C GLY A 533 6.02 18.73 34.45
N ALA A 534 5.48 19.86 34.91
CA ALA A 534 4.06 19.96 35.23
C ALA A 534 3.22 19.89 33.95
N ALA A 535 2.22 19.00 33.92
CA ALA A 535 1.25 18.93 32.83
C ALA A 535 0.41 20.23 32.74
N PRO A 536 -0.01 20.68 31.53
CA PRO A 536 -0.76 21.91 31.37
C PRO A 536 -2.17 21.92 32.00
N GLN A 537 -2.63 23.11 32.38
CA GLN A 537 -4.03 23.49 32.68
C GLN A 537 -4.97 22.37 33.21
N GLN A 538 -4.63 21.80 34.37
CA GLN A 538 -5.44 20.80 35.10
C GLN A 538 -5.54 19.40 34.45
N LEU A 539 -4.73 19.09 33.44
CA LEU A 539 -4.56 17.72 32.93
C LEU A 539 -3.80 16.84 33.93
N ALA A 540 -4.00 15.51 33.86
CA ALA A 540 -3.15 14.53 34.53
C ALA A 540 -1.94 14.20 33.65
N ASN A 541 -0.77 14.04 34.28
CA ASN A 541 0.39 13.48 33.59
C ASN A 541 0.16 11.99 33.28
N ASP A 542 0.93 11.43 32.36
CA ASP A 542 0.85 10.02 31.94
C ASP A 542 -0.55 9.64 31.41
N GLN A 543 -1.15 10.50 30.59
CA GLN A 543 -2.49 10.26 30.05
C GLN A 543 -2.46 9.18 28.96
N TYR A 544 -3.17 8.07 29.18
CA TYR A 544 -3.34 6.99 28.19
C TYR A 544 -4.52 7.31 27.28
N ARG A 545 -4.29 7.25 25.96
CA ARG A 545 -5.29 7.51 24.92
C ARG A 545 -5.42 6.28 24.04
N TYR A 546 -6.54 5.59 24.14
CA TYR A 546 -6.86 4.39 23.37
C TYR A 546 -7.64 4.77 22.12
N THR A 547 -7.10 4.45 20.96
CA THR A 547 -7.75 4.74 19.67
C THR A 547 -8.61 3.56 19.22
N LEU A 548 -9.87 3.84 18.89
CA LEU A 548 -10.70 2.95 18.08
C LEU A 548 -10.73 3.46 16.64
N SER A 549 -10.30 2.61 15.71
CA SER A 549 -10.22 2.94 14.29
C SER A 549 -11.32 2.26 13.47
N ASP A 550 -11.63 2.84 12.31
CA ASP A 550 -12.46 2.20 11.29
C ASP A 550 -11.69 1.10 10.52
N HIS A 551 -12.28 0.57 9.44
CA HIS A 551 -11.65 -0.43 8.58
C HIS A 551 -10.40 0.09 7.83
N LEU A 552 -10.29 1.40 7.58
CA LEU A 552 -9.14 2.05 6.95
C LEU A 552 -8.01 2.36 7.96
N GLY A 553 -8.25 2.14 9.25
CA GLY A 553 -7.35 2.57 10.32
C GLY A 553 -7.55 4.03 10.72
N SER A 554 -8.53 4.74 10.18
CA SER A 554 -8.84 6.12 10.57
C SER A 554 -9.31 6.17 12.01
N CYS A 555 -8.72 7.05 12.82
CA CYS A 555 -9.05 7.20 14.22
C CYS A 555 -10.49 7.74 14.35
N SER A 556 -11.45 6.89 14.74
CA SER A 556 -12.85 7.32 14.87
C SER A 556 -13.14 7.85 16.28
N LEU A 557 -12.52 7.25 17.29
CA LEU A 557 -12.66 7.59 18.70
C LEU A 557 -11.32 7.55 19.42
N GLU A 558 -11.11 8.47 20.35
CA GLU A 558 -10.10 8.39 21.40
C GLU A 558 -10.77 8.25 22.76
N LEU A 559 -10.30 7.31 23.57
CA LEU A 559 -10.82 7.01 24.90
C LEU A 559 -9.70 7.14 25.95
N ASP A 560 -10.05 7.55 27.16
CA ASP A 560 -9.11 7.57 28.28
C ASP A 560 -8.96 6.19 28.97
N SER A 561 -8.21 6.14 30.07
CA SER A 561 -8.00 4.93 30.88
C SER A 561 -9.27 4.39 31.54
N GLU A 562 -10.31 5.20 31.68
CA GLU A 562 -11.62 4.83 32.21
C GLU A 562 -12.65 4.59 31.09
N ALA A 563 -12.19 4.46 29.84
CA ALA A 563 -13.00 4.28 28.64
C ALA A 563 -13.97 5.46 28.33
N ARG A 564 -13.72 6.64 28.92
CA ARG A 564 -14.51 7.85 28.60
C ARG A 564 -14.03 8.45 27.30
N ILE A 565 -14.97 8.97 26.52
CA ILE A 565 -14.65 9.62 25.24
C ILE A 565 -13.82 10.88 25.49
N ILE A 566 -12.67 10.96 24.84
CA ILE A 566 -11.86 12.18 24.72
C ILE A 566 -12.30 12.95 23.47
N THR A 567 -12.30 12.27 22.32
CA THR A 567 -12.72 12.86 21.04
C THR A 567 -13.41 11.81 20.16
N ARG A 568 -14.35 12.28 19.32
CA ARG A 568 -14.92 11.52 18.19
C ARG A 568 -14.70 12.33 16.92
N GLU A 569 -14.23 11.68 15.86
CA GLU A 569 -14.05 12.32 14.56
C GLU A 569 -14.59 11.40 13.46
N THR A 570 -15.30 11.97 12.48
CA THR A 570 -15.71 11.29 11.26
C THR A 570 -15.19 12.02 10.04
N TYR A 571 -14.97 11.29 8.95
CA TYR A 571 -14.31 11.80 7.76
C TYR A 571 -15.22 11.69 6.53
N HIS A 572 -15.11 12.66 5.61
CA HIS A 572 -15.52 12.45 4.22
C HIS A 572 -14.62 11.39 3.57
N PRO A 573 -15.03 10.76 2.45
CA PRO A 573 -14.31 9.63 1.85
C PRO A 573 -12.82 9.87 1.62
N PHE A 574 -12.46 11.08 1.18
CA PHE A 574 -11.07 11.46 0.87
C PHE A 574 -10.34 12.17 2.03
N GLY A 575 -10.82 12.04 3.27
CA GLY A 575 -10.05 12.36 4.48
C GLY A 575 -10.18 13.78 5.05
N THR A 576 -11.05 14.63 4.49
CA THR A 576 -11.47 15.87 5.20
C THR A 576 -12.37 15.51 6.39
N THR A 577 -12.29 16.26 7.48
CA THR A 577 -13.14 16.03 8.67
C THR A 577 -14.59 16.42 8.36
N ALA A 578 -15.51 15.46 8.46
CA ALA A 578 -16.94 15.69 8.32
C ALA A 578 -17.56 16.19 9.63
N PHE A 579 -17.20 15.58 10.76
CA PHE A 579 -17.68 15.96 12.07
C PHE A 579 -16.62 15.70 13.15
N THR A 580 -16.55 16.57 14.14
CA THR A 580 -15.77 16.37 15.36
C THR A 580 -16.65 16.65 16.57
N GLN A 581 -16.50 15.84 17.62
CA GLN A 581 -17.14 16.03 18.90
C GLN A 581 -16.10 15.89 20.00
N LYS A 582 -16.05 16.89 20.88
CA LYS A 582 -15.29 16.80 22.13
C LYS A 582 -16.07 15.96 23.13
N GLY A 583 -15.37 15.05 23.78
CA GLY A 583 -15.90 14.28 24.90
C GLY A 583 -15.73 15.03 26.23
N ASP A 584 -15.95 14.30 27.32
CA ASP A 584 -15.99 14.86 28.68
C ASP A 584 -14.59 15.18 29.21
N SER A 585 -13.56 14.51 28.70
CA SER A 585 -12.16 14.84 28.93
C SER A 585 -11.71 15.80 27.81
N SER A 586 -11.62 17.09 28.15
CA SER A 586 -11.34 18.16 27.19
C SER A 586 -9.90 18.08 26.71
N GLU A 587 -9.70 17.41 25.57
CA GLU A 587 -8.37 17.01 25.14
C GLU A 587 -8.28 16.75 23.63
N GLU A 588 -8.47 17.80 22.80
CA GLU A 588 -8.39 17.68 21.33
C GLU A 588 -7.03 18.13 20.75
N SER A 589 -6.32 19.06 21.39
CA SER A 589 -5.13 19.71 20.80
C SER A 589 -3.93 18.79 20.63
N TYR A 590 -3.84 17.69 21.38
CA TYR A 590 -2.73 16.73 21.29
C TYR A 590 -3.00 15.60 20.29
N ARG A 591 -4.23 15.52 19.74
CA ARG A 591 -4.60 14.54 18.73
C ARG A 591 -3.91 14.83 17.39
N THR A 592 -3.05 13.92 16.98
CA THR A 592 -2.22 14.05 15.77
C THR A 592 -2.55 13.00 14.72
N LEU A 593 -2.77 11.75 15.13
CA LEU A 593 -3.25 10.67 14.25
C LEU A 593 -4.74 10.86 13.94
N ARG A 594 -5.11 10.79 12.66
CA ARG A 594 -6.49 11.02 12.18
C ARG A 594 -6.86 10.05 11.06
N TYR A 595 -7.08 10.52 9.84
CA TYR A 595 -7.49 9.73 8.69
C TYR A 595 -6.43 8.68 8.30
N SER A 596 -6.86 7.44 8.04
CA SER A 596 -5.99 6.29 7.73
C SER A 596 -4.82 6.07 8.71
N GLY A 597 -4.99 6.49 9.97
CA GLY A 597 -3.95 6.41 10.99
C GLY A 597 -2.73 7.30 10.72
N LYS A 598 -2.86 8.32 9.85
CA LYS A 598 -1.77 9.23 9.49
C LYS A 598 -1.80 10.51 10.30
N GLU A 599 -0.62 11.08 10.52
CA GLU A 599 -0.46 12.36 11.18
C GLU A 599 -0.95 13.49 10.26
N ARG A 600 -1.85 14.33 10.78
CA ARG A 600 -2.24 15.58 10.14
C ARG A 600 -1.41 16.73 10.69
N ASP A 601 -0.56 17.30 9.85
CA ASP A 601 0.31 18.41 10.22
C ASP A 601 -0.48 19.72 10.40
N ALA A 602 0.14 20.74 11.00
CA ALA A 602 -0.50 22.05 11.20
C ALA A 602 -0.80 22.76 9.87
N THR A 603 -0.12 22.35 8.80
CA THR A 603 -0.38 22.75 7.41
C THR A 603 -1.72 22.22 6.88
N GLY A 604 -2.28 21.19 7.53
CA GLY A 604 -3.46 20.45 7.12
C GLY A 604 -3.15 19.23 6.26
N LEU A 605 -1.91 19.08 5.78
CA LEU A 605 -1.46 17.93 5.00
C LEU A 605 -1.39 16.67 5.86
N TYR A 606 -1.59 15.51 5.24
CA TYR A 606 -1.31 14.22 5.87
C TYR A 606 0.06 13.71 5.43
N TYR A 607 0.90 13.35 6.40
CA TYR A 607 2.20 12.73 6.14
C TYR A 607 2.04 11.20 6.04
N TYR A 608 2.33 10.64 4.87
CA TYR A 608 2.21 9.19 4.62
C TYR A 608 3.55 8.46 4.63
N GLY A 609 4.69 9.15 4.72
CA GLY A 609 6.01 8.56 4.49
C GLY A 609 6.70 9.27 3.34
N PHE A 610 6.63 8.70 2.15
CA PHE A 610 7.30 9.26 0.97
C PHE A 610 6.53 10.40 0.29
N ARG A 611 5.26 10.60 0.65
CA ARG A 611 4.42 11.66 0.08
C ARG A 611 3.59 12.37 1.14
N TYR A 612 3.21 13.60 0.81
CA TYR A 612 2.21 14.37 1.52
C TYR A 612 0.90 14.36 0.74
N TYR A 613 -0.19 14.07 1.44
CA TYR A 613 -1.52 14.03 0.87
C TYR A 613 -2.27 15.33 1.17
N VAL A 614 -2.92 15.90 0.15
CA VAL A 614 -3.73 17.13 0.28
C VAL A 614 -5.22 16.76 0.28
N PRO A 615 -5.86 16.58 1.44
CA PRO A 615 -7.23 16.04 1.50
C PRO A 615 -8.28 16.98 0.85
N TRP A 616 -8.05 18.30 0.86
CA TRP A 616 -8.93 19.28 0.19
C TRP A 616 -8.64 19.47 -1.31
N LEU A 617 -7.66 18.76 -1.87
CA LEU A 617 -7.49 18.59 -3.32
C LEU A 617 -7.73 17.15 -3.77
N GLN A 618 -7.79 16.19 -2.83
CA GLN A 618 -8.02 14.75 -3.06
C GLN A 618 -6.94 14.12 -3.94
N ARG A 619 -5.69 14.53 -3.73
CA ARG A 619 -4.51 14.05 -4.46
C ARG A 619 -3.23 14.27 -3.68
N TRP A 620 -2.17 13.59 -4.12
CA TRP A 620 -0.81 13.78 -3.61
C TRP A 620 -0.23 15.14 -4.02
N SER A 621 0.63 15.72 -3.17
CA SER A 621 1.34 16.97 -3.46
C SER A 621 2.54 16.80 -4.40
N ASN A 622 3.02 15.57 -4.57
CA ASN A 622 4.15 15.22 -5.43
C ASN A 622 3.88 13.89 -6.15
N PRO A 623 4.53 13.64 -7.29
CA PRO A 623 4.38 12.39 -8.05
C PRO A 623 4.79 11.18 -7.22
N ASP A 624 4.18 10.02 -7.47
CA ASP A 624 4.58 8.75 -6.87
C ASP A 624 6.07 8.44 -7.15
N PRO A 625 6.93 8.37 -6.11
CA PRO A 625 8.35 8.07 -6.30
C PRO A 625 8.61 6.61 -6.70
N ALA A 626 7.66 5.68 -6.47
CA ALA A 626 7.79 4.30 -6.92
C ALA A 626 7.56 4.13 -8.43
N GLY A 627 7.20 5.19 -9.15
CA GLY A 627 6.99 5.15 -10.60
C GLY A 627 5.52 4.99 -10.96
N GLU A 628 5.21 4.00 -11.81
CA GLU A 628 3.86 3.73 -12.35
C GLU A 628 3.16 2.55 -11.65
N VAL A 629 3.46 2.35 -10.36
CA VAL A 629 2.99 1.18 -9.57
C VAL A 629 1.48 1.14 -9.39
N ASP A 630 0.83 2.30 -9.36
CA ASP A 630 -0.63 2.44 -9.28
C ASP A 630 -1.23 3.00 -10.59
N GLY A 631 -0.50 2.87 -11.70
CA GLY A 631 -0.90 3.38 -13.01
C GLY A 631 -0.10 4.61 -13.46
N LEU A 632 -0.51 5.19 -14.59
CA LEU A 632 0.22 6.29 -15.23
C LEU A 632 -0.04 7.66 -14.58
N ASN A 633 -1.08 7.79 -13.76
CA ASN A 633 -1.37 9.01 -13.02
C ASN A 633 -0.59 9.04 -11.71
N ARG A 634 0.48 9.85 -11.65
CA ARG A 634 1.37 9.89 -10.48
C ARG A 634 0.78 10.58 -9.25
N TYR A 635 -0.39 11.21 -9.35
CA TYR A 635 -1.03 11.98 -8.27
C TYR A 635 -2.34 11.36 -7.76
N GLU A 636 -2.77 10.25 -8.36
CA GLU A 636 -4.00 9.56 -8.01
C GLU A 636 -3.93 9.03 -6.57
N MET A 637 -5.00 9.26 -5.80
CA MET A 637 -5.11 8.76 -4.44
C MET A 637 -5.86 7.42 -4.46
N VAL A 638 -5.13 6.33 -4.20
CA VAL A 638 -5.64 4.95 -4.03
C VAL A 638 -6.71 4.56 -5.06
N ARG A 639 -6.39 4.74 -6.34
CA ARG A 639 -7.27 4.42 -7.49
C ARG A 639 -8.62 5.13 -7.49
N ASN A 640 -8.72 6.30 -6.85
CA ASN A 640 -9.97 7.02 -6.62
C ASN A 640 -11.03 6.22 -5.85
N ASN A 641 -10.61 5.24 -5.04
CA ASN A 641 -11.48 4.45 -4.18
C ASN A 641 -10.97 4.44 -2.72
N PRO A 642 -11.05 5.61 -2.04
CA PRO A 642 -10.48 5.80 -0.71
C PRO A 642 -11.33 5.18 0.41
N VAL A 643 -12.48 4.61 0.08
CA VAL A 643 -13.35 3.89 1.03
C VAL A 643 -12.93 2.43 1.13
N THR A 644 -12.33 1.87 0.07
CA THR A 644 -11.94 0.45 0.01
C THR A 644 -10.44 0.27 0.23
N PHE A 645 -9.62 1.19 -0.28
CA PHE A 645 -8.16 1.07 -0.27
C PHE A 645 -7.48 2.07 0.66
N THR A 646 -6.30 1.70 1.12
CA THR A 646 -5.41 2.54 1.93
C THR A 646 -4.01 2.60 1.30
N ASP A 647 -3.30 3.68 1.60
CA ASP A 647 -1.87 3.79 1.32
C ASP A 647 -1.10 3.86 2.65
N ILE A 648 -0.14 2.98 2.85
CA ILE A 648 0.62 2.89 4.10
C ILE A 648 1.84 3.81 4.06
N LEU A 649 2.50 3.96 2.91
CA LEU A 649 3.77 4.68 2.81
C LEU A 649 3.72 5.88 1.84
N GLY A 650 2.58 6.10 1.20
CA GLY A 650 2.47 6.98 0.04
C GLY A 650 3.05 6.33 -1.21
N LEU A 651 2.88 5.02 -1.43
CA LEU A 651 3.44 4.24 -2.55
C LEU A 651 2.48 3.16 -3.12
N SER A 652 1.22 3.11 -2.65
CA SER A 652 0.37 1.91 -2.67
C SER A 652 -0.23 1.56 -4.03
N PRO A 653 -0.37 0.26 -4.43
CA PRO A 653 0.22 -0.95 -3.85
C PRO A 653 0.81 -1.97 -4.84
N THR A 654 2.00 -2.50 -4.52
CA THR A 654 2.28 -3.95 -4.64
C THR A 654 2.10 -4.59 -3.26
N VAL A 655 1.59 -5.82 -3.18
CA VAL A 655 1.50 -6.58 -1.91
C VAL A 655 2.17 -7.94 -2.05
N TRP A 656 3.29 -8.11 -1.33
CA TRP A 656 3.90 -9.39 -1.04
C TRP A 656 3.44 -9.91 0.31
N PHE A 657 3.22 -11.20 0.42
CA PHE A 657 2.75 -11.83 1.64
C PHE A 657 3.27 -13.27 1.77
N THR A 658 3.14 -13.86 2.95
CA THR A 658 3.39 -15.27 3.22
C THR A 658 2.27 -15.81 4.09
N TYR A 659 2.23 -17.12 4.28
CA TYR A 659 1.31 -17.75 5.21
C TYR A 659 2.07 -18.23 6.44
N VAL A 660 1.70 -17.66 7.59
CA VAL A 660 2.14 -18.09 8.91
C VAL A 660 0.98 -18.88 9.50
N ASP A 661 1.24 -20.15 9.83
CA ASP A 661 0.28 -21.04 10.50
C ASP A 661 -1.06 -21.24 9.78
N GLY A 662 -1.11 -20.96 8.48
CA GLY A 662 -2.28 -21.15 7.62
C GLY A 662 -3.06 -19.87 7.34
N GLN A 663 -2.51 -18.72 7.73
CA GLN A 663 -3.23 -17.47 7.62
C GLN A 663 -2.29 -16.31 7.34
N GLU A 664 -2.86 -15.24 6.77
CA GLU A 664 -2.11 -14.36 5.88
C GLU A 664 -1.28 -13.31 6.62
N ARG A 665 -0.04 -13.13 6.16
CA ARG A 665 0.84 -12.08 6.67
C ARG A 665 1.53 -11.33 5.53
N ALA A 666 1.20 -10.06 5.37
CA ALA A 666 1.95 -9.16 4.51
C ALA A 666 3.43 -9.12 4.94
N LEU A 667 4.33 -9.17 3.97
CA LEU A 667 5.75 -9.03 4.22
C LEU A 667 6.08 -7.54 4.36
N SER A 668 6.89 -7.21 5.36
CA SER A 668 7.57 -5.92 5.36
C SER A 668 8.60 -5.85 4.23
N ASP A 669 8.99 -4.64 3.85
CA ASP A 669 10.01 -4.44 2.83
C ASP A 669 11.34 -5.12 3.19
N ASN A 670 11.71 -5.14 4.48
CA ASN A 670 12.95 -5.79 4.94
C ASN A 670 12.88 -7.31 4.78
N GLU A 671 11.74 -7.92 5.11
CA GLU A 671 11.54 -9.35 4.95
C GLU A 671 11.51 -9.76 3.49
N LEU A 672 10.89 -8.93 2.65
CA LEU A 672 10.88 -9.11 1.20
C LEU A 672 12.28 -9.00 0.63
N ARG A 673 13.06 -7.97 1.00
CA ARG A 673 14.47 -7.82 0.60
C ARG A 673 15.27 -9.05 1.00
N ALA A 674 15.21 -9.43 2.27
CA ALA A 674 15.94 -10.59 2.80
C ALA A 674 15.56 -11.88 2.06
N ALA A 675 14.29 -12.07 1.73
CA ALA A 675 13.83 -13.25 1.00
C ALA A 675 14.48 -13.39 -0.38
N PHE A 676 14.82 -12.28 -1.04
CA PHE A 676 15.47 -12.26 -2.34
C PHE A 676 17.00 -12.22 -2.27
N SER A 677 17.59 -11.87 -1.12
CA SER A 677 19.03 -11.59 -0.97
C SER A 677 19.73 -12.39 0.14
N ASP A 678 19.18 -13.52 0.56
CA ASP A 678 19.74 -14.40 1.60
C ASP A 678 20.69 -15.49 1.05
N GLY A 679 21.05 -15.43 -0.24
CA GLY A 679 21.89 -16.44 -0.90
C GLY A 679 21.27 -17.84 -1.04
N THR A 680 20.04 -18.07 -0.56
CA THR A 680 19.39 -19.38 -0.70
C THR A 680 19.02 -19.64 -2.17
N PRO A 681 19.17 -20.88 -2.69
CA PRO A 681 18.63 -21.23 -4.00
C PRO A 681 17.13 -20.95 -4.08
N LYS A 682 16.63 -20.61 -5.28
CA LYS A 682 15.25 -20.17 -5.47
C LYS A 682 14.48 -21.17 -6.33
N ILE A 683 13.23 -21.42 -5.96
CA ILE A 683 12.24 -22.01 -6.87
C ILE A 683 11.16 -20.97 -7.11
N ILE A 684 10.94 -20.64 -8.37
CA ILE A 684 9.97 -19.65 -8.79
C ILE A 684 8.78 -20.38 -9.41
N PHE A 685 7.57 -20.04 -8.97
CA PHE A 685 6.30 -20.41 -9.59
C PHE A 685 5.68 -19.15 -10.18
N SER A 686 5.40 -19.16 -11.48
CA SER A 686 4.79 -18.05 -12.21
C SER A 686 3.47 -18.48 -12.84
N GLY A 687 2.37 -17.85 -12.43
CA GLY A 687 1.07 -17.90 -13.13
C GLY A 687 0.91 -16.79 -14.18
N ASP A 688 -0.33 -16.61 -14.63
CA ASP A 688 -0.74 -15.81 -15.80
C ASP A 688 -0.26 -16.42 -17.12
N GLY A 689 -0.93 -17.51 -17.49
CA GLY A 689 -0.83 -18.15 -18.80
C GLY A 689 -1.26 -17.30 -20.02
N HIS A 690 -1.28 -15.95 -19.97
CA HIS A 690 -1.65 -15.15 -21.15
C HIS A 690 -0.68 -14.05 -21.61
N ALA A 691 0.35 -13.63 -20.88
CA ALA A 691 1.53 -12.96 -21.45
C ALA A 691 2.71 -12.88 -20.47
N SER A 692 3.83 -13.53 -20.82
CA SER A 692 5.20 -13.38 -20.27
C SER A 692 5.40 -13.55 -18.75
N PRO A 693 6.49 -14.20 -18.32
CA PRO A 693 6.72 -14.51 -16.91
C PRO A 693 6.87 -13.25 -16.04
N SER A 694 6.14 -13.23 -14.93
CA SER A 694 6.01 -12.14 -13.96
C SER A 694 7.29 -11.81 -13.18
N PHE A 695 8.41 -12.49 -13.45
CA PHE A 695 9.68 -12.36 -12.72
C PHE A 695 10.80 -11.65 -13.49
N ALA A 696 10.49 -10.88 -14.54
CA ALA A 696 11.50 -10.09 -15.26
C ALA A 696 12.34 -9.18 -14.35
N TYR A 697 11.75 -8.64 -13.27
CA TYR A 697 12.44 -7.81 -12.28
C TYR A 697 13.54 -8.56 -11.48
N ALA A 698 13.49 -9.89 -11.43
CA ALA A 698 14.45 -10.69 -10.68
C ALA A 698 15.82 -10.77 -11.39
N SER A 699 15.91 -10.32 -12.65
CA SER A 699 17.18 -10.14 -13.38
C SER A 699 18.14 -9.19 -12.67
N ASP A 700 17.60 -8.24 -11.91
CA ASP A 700 18.36 -7.19 -11.22
C ASP A 700 18.80 -7.62 -9.82
N ILE A 701 18.45 -8.82 -9.37
CA ILE A 701 18.74 -9.32 -8.02
C ILE A 701 20.00 -10.21 -8.09
N PRO A 702 21.13 -9.78 -7.49
CA PRO A 702 22.42 -10.48 -7.62
C PRO A 702 22.36 -11.96 -7.24
N ASP A 703 21.62 -12.28 -6.17
CA ASP A 703 21.50 -13.65 -5.65
C ASP A 703 20.63 -14.54 -6.55
N VAL A 704 19.56 -14.00 -7.14
CA VAL A 704 18.76 -14.73 -8.13
C VAL A 704 19.60 -15.04 -9.37
N MET A 705 20.38 -14.07 -9.84
CA MET A 705 21.30 -14.26 -10.96
C MET A 705 22.44 -15.24 -10.62
N ALA A 706 22.93 -15.24 -9.39
CA ALA A 706 23.92 -16.20 -8.92
C ALA A 706 23.34 -17.62 -8.87
N ALA A 707 22.13 -17.78 -8.31
CA ALA A 707 21.41 -19.06 -8.30
C ALA A 707 21.19 -19.58 -9.73
N ASN A 708 20.78 -18.70 -10.65
CA ASN A 708 20.63 -19.04 -12.07
C ASN A 708 21.95 -19.51 -12.72
N ARG A 709 23.04 -18.73 -12.60
CA ARG A 709 24.34 -19.09 -13.19
C ARG A 709 24.86 -20.45 -12.71
N ASN A 710 24.59 -20.77 -11.45
CA ASN A 710 25.05 -21.99 -10.80
C ASN A 710 24.06 -23.17 -10.94
N GLY A 711 22.95 -23.01 -11.67
CA GLY A 711 21.94 -24.07 -11.88
C GLY A 711 21.08 -24.38 -10.64
N ALA A 712 21.04 -23.47 -9.67
CA ALA A 712 20.29 -23.58 -8.43
C ALA A 712 18.91 -22.88 -8.48
N LEU A 713 18.57 -22.27 -9.62
CA LEU A 713 17.26 -21.66 -9.90
C LEU A 713 16.37 -22.59 -10.73
N SER A 714 15.16 -22.88 -10.24
CA SER A 714 14.12 -23.60 -10.99
C SER A 714 12.91 -22.70 -11.26
N LEU A 715 12.25 -22.85 -12.42
CA LEU A 715 11.09 -22.05 -12.82
C LEU A 715 9.92 -22.97 -13.22
N TYR A 716 8.82 -22.88 -12.49
CA TYR A 716 7.54 -23.51 -12.81
C TYR A 716 6.60 -22.49 -13.44
N VAL A 717 5.89 -22.91 -14.49
CA VAL A 717 4.98 -22.02 -15.25
C VAL A 717 3.61 -22.66 -15.42
N GLU A 718 2.58 -21.82 -15.41
CA GLU A 718 1.21 -22.19 -15.76
C GLU A 718 1.10 -22.47 -17.28
N ALA A 719 1.40 -23.71 -17.66
CA ALA A 719 1.24 -24.25 -19.01
C ALA A 719 1.15 -25.77 -18.93
N THR A 720 0.64 -26.42 -19.99
CA THR A 720 0.79 -27.87 -20.13
C THR A 720 2.28 -28.23 -20.29
N PRO A 721 2.73 -29.42 -19.84
CA PRO A 721 4.11 -29.87 -20.05
C PRO A 721 4.55 -29.79 -21.53
N THR A 722 3.64 -30.14 -22.44
CA THR A 722 3.87 -30.07 -23.89
C THR A 722 4.00 -28.63 -24.40
N ASP A 723 3.14 -27.71 -23.97
CA ASP A 723 3.26 -26.29 -24.33
C ASP A 723 4.53 -25.66 -23.75
N ALA A 724 4.86 -25.99 -22.50
CA ALA A 724 6.08 -25.53 -21.87
C ALA A 724 7.31 -26.02 -22.65
N ALA A 725 7.32 -27.26 -23.14
CA ALA A 725 8.42 -27.84 -23.92
C ALA A 725 8.53 -27.29 -25.35
N ILE A 726 7.41 -26.96 -26.01
CA ILE A 726 7.39 -26.47 -27.39
C ILE A 726 7.58 -24.95 -27.46
N LYS A 727 7.10 -24.22 -26.45
CA LYS A 727 7.11 -22.75 -26.39
C LYS A 727 7.96 -22.21 -25.25
N VAL A 728 9.02 -22.94 -24.86
CA VAL A 728 9.95 -22.59 -23.77
C VAL A 728 10.35 -21.10 -23.81
N GLU A 729 10.62 -20.57 -25.01
CA GLU A 729 11.07 -19.18 -25.20
C GLU A 729 10.02 -18.13 -24.84
N LYS A 730 8.73 -18.49 -24.87
CA LYS A 730 7.62 -17.63 -24.45
C LYS A 730 7.54 -17.49 -22.93
N PHE A 731 7.98 -18.52 -22.20
CA PHE A 731 7.75 -18.68 -20.77
C PHE A 731 9.00 -18.47 -19.91
N ILE A 732 10.21 -18.53 -20.49
CA ILE A 732 11.46 -18.25 -19.79
C ILE A 732 11.86 -16.77 -19.93
N PRO A 733 12.06 -16.04 -18.82
CA PRO A 733 12.68 -14.71 -18.86
C PRO A 733 14.08 -14.77 -19.49
N GLU A 734 14.44 -13.78 -20.32
CA GLU A 734 15.70 -13.78 -21.07
C GLU A 734 16.97 -13.95 -20.21
N PHE A 735 16.92 -13.55 -18.94
CA PHE A 735 18.07 -13.64 -18.03
C PHE A 735 18.33 -15.06 -17.50
N ILE A 736 17.37 -15.99 -17.62
CA ILE A 736 17.48 -17.35 -17.11
C ILE A 736 18.22 -18.24 -18.12
N ASP A 737 19.21 -19.02 -17.64
CA ASP A 737 19.94 -19.98 -18.48
C ASP A 737 19.00 -21.16 -18.79
N LYS A 738 18.44 -21.15 -20.01
CA LYS A 738 17.45 -22.14 -20.49
C LYS A 738 17.95 -23.59 -20.44
N ASN A 739 19.28 -23.79 -20.40
CA ASN A 739 19.88 -25.12 -20.35
C ASN A 739 20.16 -25.61 -18.92
N LYS A 740 20.01 -24.73 -17.92
CA LYS A 740 20.30 -25.04 -16.50
C LYS A 740 19.11 -24.88 -15.58
N SER A 741 18.10 -24.09 -15.96
CA SER A 741 16.87 -23.93 -15.19
C SER A 741 15.78 -24.82 -15.77
N ALA A 742 15.28 -25.74 -14.94
CA ALA A 742 14.16 -26.60 -15.31
C ALA A 742 12.90 -25.74 -15.52
N VAL A 743 12.30 -25.83 -16.71
CA VAL A 743 10.94 -25.36 -16.98
C VAL A 743 10.02 -26.54 -17.03
N ILE A 744 9.00 -26.50 -16.18
CA ILE A 744 8.02 -27.57 -16.06
C ILE A 744 6.65 -26.90 -16.02
N GLY A 745 5.81 -27.27 -16.98
CA GLY A 745 4.40 -26.88 -16.99
C GLY A 745 3.63 -27.55 -15.85
N TRP A 746 2.79 -26.79 -15.14
CA TRP A 746 1.98 -27.34 -14.04
C TRP A 746 0.55 -27.74 -14.44
N GLU A 747 0.02 -27.37 -15.60
CA GLU A 747 -1.37 -27.70 -15.93
C GLU A 747 -1.55 -29.17 -16.36
N PRO A 748 -2.62 -29.86 -15.91
CA PRO A 748 -2.95 -31.20 -16.41
C PRO A 748 -3.31 -31.18 -17.90
N GLU A 749 -2.47 -31.81 -18.73
CA GLU A 749 -2.58 -31.77 -20.19
C GLU A 749 -3.90 -32.33 -20.71
N GLU A 750 -4.36 -33.48 -20.19
CA GLU A 750 -5.59 -34.13 -20.64
C GLU A 750 -6.83 -33.29 -20.33
N LEU A 751 -6.88 -32.65 -19.15
CA LEU A 751 -7.98 -31.77 -18.77
C LEU A 751 -8.00 -30.50 -19.60
N SER A 752 -6.85 -29.82 -19.70
CA SER A 752 -6.70 -28.56 -20.44
C SER A 752 -7.10 -28.76 -21.91
N THR A 753 -6.68 -29.88 -22.51
CA THR A 753 -7.06 -30.25 -23.87
C THR A 753 -8.56 -30.52 -23.98
N SER A 754 -9.13 -31.32 -23.07
CA SER A 754 -10.56 -31.69 -23.12
C SER A 754 -11.48 -30.47 -22.93
N MET A 755 -11.08 -29.54 -22.06
CA MET A 755 -11.79 -28.29 -21.81
C MET A 755 -11.75 -27.35 -23.02
N LEU A 756 -10.58 -27.24 -23.67
CA LEU A 756 -10.42 -26.45 -24.88
C LEU A 756 -11.27 -27.00 -26.03
N GLU A 757 -11.28 -28.31 -26.22
CA GLU A 757 -12.11 -28.95 -27.25
C GLU A 757 -13.61 -28.72 -27.00
N LEU A 758 -14.07 -28.85 -25.76
CA LEU A 758 -15.46 -28.51 -25.40
C LEU A 758 -15.80 -27.04 -25.60
N PHE A 759 -14.86 -26.14 -25.27
CA PHE A 759 -15.04 -24.71 -25.53
C PHE A 759 -15.21 -24.42 -27.03
N ILE A 760 -14.39 -25.05 -27.88
CA ILE A 760 -14.47 -24.90 -29.34
C ILE A 760 -15.82 -25.42 -29.83
N ILE A 761 -16.25 -26.62 -29.40
CA ILE A 761 -17.55 -27.18 -29.78
C ILE A 761 -18.70 -26.26 -29.35
N ALA A 762 -18.64 -25.71 -28.13
CA ALA A 762 -19.63 -24.76 -27.63
C ALA A 762 -19.67 -23.47 -28.47
N MET A 763 -18.52 -22.96 -28.91
CA MET A 763 -18.43 -21.79 -29.78
C MET A 763 -19.04 -22.04 -31.16
N GLU A 764 -18.73 -23.19 -31.77
CA GLU A 764 -19.25 -23.57 -33.09
C GLU A 764 -20.78 -23.77 -33.09
N HIS A 765 -21.37 -24.12 -31.94
CA HIS A 765 -22.81 -24.34 -31.79
C HIS A 765 -23.52 -23.20 -31.04
N SER A 766 -22.87 -22.05 -30.88
CA SER A 766 -23.39 -20.94 -30.06
C SER A 766 -24.68 -20.28 -30.58
N GLU A 767 -24.96 -20.38 -31.88
CA GLU A 767 -26.20 -19.89 -32.51
C GLU A 767 -27.26 -21.00 -32.71
N SER A 768 -26.97 -22.23 -32.29
CA SER A 768 -27.89 -23.36 -32.38
C SER A 768 -28.61 -23.59 -31.06
N SER A 769 -29.84 -24.13 -31.12
CA SER A 769 -30.55 -24.62 -29.94
C SER A 769 -30.54 -26.14 -29.82
N VAL A 770 -29.83 -26.86 -30.71
CA VAL A 770 -29.71 -28.33 -30.70
C VAL A 770 -28.42 -28.80 -31.38
N ILE A 771 -27.86 -29.92 -30.94
CA ILE A 771 -26.77 -30.62 -31.65
C ILE A 771 -27.40 -31.62 -32.62
N SER A 772 -27.24 -31.40 -33.93
CA SER A 772 -27.85 -32.23 -34.98
C SER A 772 -26.95 -33.37 -35.48
N SER A 773 -25.67 -33.36 -35.12
CA SER A 773 -24.68 -34.37 -35.49
C SER A 773 -24.48 -35.37 -34.36
N GLY A 774 -24.76 -36.66 -34.62
CA GLY A 774 -24.53 -37.72 -33.63
C GLY A 774 -23.06 -37.85 -33.21
N ALA A 775 -22.12 -37.62 -34.12
CA ALA A 775 -20.69 -37.66 -33.80
C ALA A 775 -20.27 -36.54 -32.82
N VAL A 776 -20.83 -35.33 -32.98
CA VAL A 776 -20.56 -34.22 -32.05
C VAL A 776 -21.19 -34.49 -30.68
N LEU A 777 -22.36 -35.13 -30.65
CA LEU A 777 -23.00 -35.53 -29.39
C LEU A 777 -22.11 -36.54 -28.63
N ASP A 778 -21.62 -37.57 -29.31
CA ASP A 778 -20.73 -38.58 -28.74
C ASP A 778 -19.42 -37.95 -28.22
N ASP A 779 -18.85 -36.98 -28.95
CA ASP A 779 -17.64 -36.26 -28.54
C ASP A 779 -17.87 -35.39 -27.29
N VAL A 780 -18.98 -34.65 -27.22
CA VAL A 780 -19.34 -33.83 -26.06
C VAL A 780 -19.57 -34.69 -24.81
N GLU A 781 -20.26 -35.83 -24.95
CA GLU A 781 -20.50 -36.75 -23.84
C GLU A 781 -19.18 -37.38 -23.34
N MET A 782 -18.31 -37.80 -24.27
CA MET A 782 -17.00 -38.36 -23.93
C MET A 782 -16.10 -37.32 -23.23
N LEU A 783 -15.96 -36.12 -23.82
CA LEU A 783 -15.14 -35.05 -23.25
C LEU A 783 -15.73 -34.57 -21.91
N GLY A 784 -17.06 -34.45 -21.85
CA GLY A 784 -17.78 -34.12 -20.63
C GLY A 784 -17.50 -35.13 -19.52
N ALA A 785 -17.52 -36.42 -19.80
CA ALA A 785 -17.19 -37.47 -18.84
C ALA A 785 -15.72 -37.43 -18.40
N LYS A 786 -14.77 -37.19 -19.32
CA LYS A 786 -13.34 -37.02 -18.99
C LYS A 786 -13.13 -35.86 -18.04
N VAL A 787 -13.61 -34.66 -18.40
CA VAL A 787 -13.48 -33.45 -17.58
C VAL A 787 -14.14 -33.67 -16.22
N THR A 788 -15.37 -34.17 -16.21
CA THR A 788 -16.13 -34.47 -14.99
C THR A 788 -15.34 -35.42 -14.07
N SER A 789 -14.77 -36.50 -14.59
CA SER A 789 -14.02 -37.46 -13.77
C SER A 789 -12.79 -36.84 -13.09
N GLN A 790 -12.08 -35.94 -13.77
CA GLN A 790 -10.91 -35.27 -13.19
C GLN A 790 -11.30 -34.18 -12.19
N LEU A 791 -12.36 -33.41 -12.49
CA LEU A 791 -12.93 -32.45 -11.57
C LEU A 791 -13.47 -33.13 -10.30
N PHE A 792 -14.16 -34.28 -10.39
CA PHE A 792 -14.70 -34.97 -9.21
C PHE A 792 -13.66 -35.36 -8.17
N MET A 793 -12.40 -35.60 -8.59
CA MET A 793 -11.32 -35.92 -7.66
C MET A 793 -10.84 -34.70 -6.85
N GLN A 794 -11.05 -33.47 -7.36
CA GLN A 794 -10.42 -32.25 -6.82
C GLN A 794 -11.41 -31.12 -6.49
N ALA A 795 -12.60 -31.11 -7.10
CA ALA A 795 -13.61 -30.06 -7.06
C ALA A 795 -15.02 -30.63 -7.35
N GLU A 796 -15.61 -31.33 -6.37
CA GLU A 796 -16.88 -32.07 -6.52
C GLU A 796 -18.07 -31.20 -6.94
N GLU A 797 -18.21 -30.00 -6.36
CA GLU A 797 -19.33 -29.09 -6.68
C GLU A 797 -19.22 -28.52 -8.11
N LEU A 798 -18.02 -28.16 -8.55
CA LEU A 798 -17.76 -27.74 -9.92
C LEU A 798 -18.02 -28.90 -10.89
N ALA A 799 -17.64 -30.13 -10.52
CA ALA A 799 -17.92 -31.32 -11.33
C ALA A 799 -19.43 -31.58 -11.48
N LYS A 800 -20.22 -31.35 -10.42
CA LYS A 800 -21.69 -31.42 -10.45
C LYS A 800 -22.29 -30.35 -11.35
N GLU A 801 -21.85 -29.10 -11.22
CA GLU A 801 -22.33 -28.01 -12.08
C GLU A 801 -21.99 -28.29 -13.54
N PHE A 802 -20.75 -28.68 -13.83
CA PHE A 802 -20.30 -28.99 -15.18
C PHE A 802 -21.07 -30.17 -15.77
N SER A 803 -21.30 -31.24 -15.00
CA SER A 803 -22.12 -32.38 -15.42
C SER A 803 -23.55 -31.96 -15.80
N LEU A 804 -24.15 -31.04 -15.05
CA LEU A 804 -25.47 -30.50 -15.36
C LEU A 804 -25.47 -29.69 -16.66
N VAL A 805 -24.44 -28.87 -16.87
CA VAL A 805 -24.31 -28.06 -18.09
C VAL A 805 -24.09 -28.95 -19.32
N ILE A 806 -23.24 -29.97 -19.21
CA ILE A 806 -23.05 -30.97 -20.28
C ILE A 806 -24.36 -31.71 -20.55
N SER A 807 -25.05 -32.18 -19.52
CA SER A 807 -26.33 -32.87 -19.66
C SER A 807 -27.42 -31.99 -20.27
N ASP A 808 -27.43 -30.68 -20.01
CA ASP A 808 -28.32 -29.75 -20.66
C ASP A 808 -27.95 -29.57 -22.14
N PHE A 809 -26.65 -29.42 -22.43
CA PHE A 809 -26.14 -29.16 -23.77
C PHE A 809 -26.34 -30.34 -24.75
N THR A 810 -26.44 -31.57 -24.23
CA THR A 810 -26.68 -32.78 -25.04
C THR A 810 -28.15 -33.18 -25.17
N LYS A 811 -29.11 -32.37 -24.68
CA LYS A 811 -30.54 -32.72 -24.75
C LYS A 811 -31.06 -32.84 -26.19
N PRO A 812 -31.74 -33.96 -26.55
CA PRO A 812 -32.32 -34.15 -27.88
C PRO A 812 -33.41 -33.13 -28.24
N GLU A 813 -34.11 -32.61 -27.23
CA GLU A 813 -35.19 -31.61 -27.38
C GLU A 813 -34.67 -30.18 -27.50
N GLY A 814 -33.34 -30.00 -27.44
CA GLY A 814 -32.64 -28.72 -27.49
C GLY A 814 -32.27 -28.17 -26.12
N TYR A 815 -31.40 -27.16 -26.11
CA TYR A 815 -30.88 -26.50 -24.91
C TYR A 815 -31.14 -24.99 -24.92
N PRO A 816 -31.29 -24.36 -23.74
CA PRO A 816 -31.35 -22.91 -23.61
C PRO A 816 -30.06 -22.23 -24.07
N GLU A 817 -30.16 -21.02 -24.64
CA GLU A 817 -29.01 -20.17 -24.99
C GLU A 817 -28.07 -19.93 -23.79
N SER A 818 -28.63 -19.87 -22.58
CA SER A 818 -27.86 -19.76 -21.34
C SER A 818 -26.95 -20.96 -21.05
N THR A 819 -27.24 -22.14 -21.61
CA THR A 819 -26.42 -23.35 -21.41
C THR A 819 -25.09 -23.24 -22.15
N VAL A 820 -25.09 -22.69 -23.36
CA VAL A 820 -23.85 -22.41 -24.11
C VAL A 820 -23.00 -21.41 -23.35
N GLU A 821 -23.61 -20.33 -22.85
CA GLU A 821 -22.88 -19.30 -22.10
C GLU A 821 -22.30 -19.86 -20.80
N ARG A 822 -23.02 -20.75 -20.11
CA ARG A 822 -22.51 -21.45 -18.93
C ARG A 822 -21.38 -22.41 -19.29
N LEU A 823 -21.50 -23.18 -20.38
CA LEU A 823 -20.44 -24.09 -20.82
C LEU A 823 -19.18 -23.31 -21.21
N ARG A 824 -19.31 -22.20 -21.94
CA ARG A 824 -18.20 -21.27 -22.25
C ARG A 824 -17.55 -20.73 -20.99
N THR A 825 -18.37 -20.23 -20.06
CA THR A 825 -17.91 -19.68 -18.79
C THR A 825 -17.12 -20.71 -17.99
N ILE A 826 -17.61 -21.94 -17.89
CA ILE A 826 -16.95 -23.03 -17.16
C ILE A 826 -15.72 -23.53 -17.91
N THR A 827 -15.68 -23.53 -19.26
CA THR A 827 -14.56 -24.09 -20.03
C THR A 827 -13.41 -23.11 -20.31
N SER A 828 -13.66 -21.80 -20.44
CA SER A 828 -12.54 -20.82 -20.58
C SER A 828 -11.96 -20.35 -19.25
N SER A 829 -12.78 -20.31 -18.19
CA SER A 829 -12.60 -19.33 -17.11
C SER A 829 -12.89 -19.84 -15.69
N VAL A 830 -14.14 -20.10 -15.30
CA VAL A 830 -14.52 -20.28 -13.87
C VAL A 830 -13.80 -21.46 -13.23
N TRP A 831 -13.55 -22.53 -13.99
CA TRP A 831 -12.81 -23.69 -13.50
C TRP A 831 -11.36 -23.40 -13.09
N ARG A 832 -10.76 -22.30 -13.56
CA ARG A 832 -9.34 -22.05 -13.35
C ARG A 832 -9.01 -21.85 -11.87
N ASP A 833 -9.77 -21.05 -11.14
CA ASP A 833 -9.41 -20.75 -9.75
C ASP A 833 -9.79 -21.88 -8.78
N GLU A 834 -10.87 -22.60 -9.03
CA GLU A 834 -11.30 -23.72 -8.16
C GLU A 834 -10.50 -25.01 -8.39
N PHE A 835 -9.95 -25.22 -9.59
CA PHE A 835 -9.21 -26.44 -9.95
C PHE A 835 -7.67 -26.23 -10.07
N ILE A 836 -7.18 -25.11 -10.63
CA ILE A 836 -5.73 -24.88 -10.78
C ILE A 836 -5.08 -24.63 -9.42
N ASN A 837 -5.77 -23.94 -8.51
CA ASN A 837 -5.24 -23.65 -7.19
C ASN A 837 -4.84 -24.93 -6.41
N PRO A 838 -5.68 -25.98 -6.33
CA PRO A 838 -5.27 -27.26 -5.77
C PRO A 838 -4.02 -27.89 -6.38
N TYR A 839 -3.92 -27.96 -7.71
CA TYR A 839 -2.76 -28.62 -8.33
C TYR A 839 -1.49 -27.76 -8.29
N LEU A 840 -1.61 -26.43 -8.27
CA LEU A 840 -0.52 -25.52 -7.92
C LEU A 840 -0.04 -25.77 -6.49
N ALA A 841 -0.96 -25.90 -5.54
CA ALA A 841 -0.64 -26.17 -4.14
C ALA A 841 0.09 -27.48 -3.97
N GLU A 842 -0.40 -28.54 -4.63
CA GLU A 842 0.23 -29.85 -4.66
C GLU A 842 1.64 -29.76 -5.22
N LYS A 843 1.83 -29.09 -6.35
CA LYS A 843 3.15 -28.88 -6.96
C LYS A 843 4.10 -28.11 -6.06
N VAL A 844 3.66 -26.98 -5.50
CA VAL A 844 4.47 -26.18 -4.57
C VAL A 844 4.83 -27.01 -3.34
N GLY A 845 3.88 -27.75 -2.77
CA GLY A 845 4.09 -28.59 -1.59
C GLY A 845 5.04 -29.76 -1.84
N VAL A 846 4.90 -30.45 -2.97
CA VAL A 846 5.81 -31.53 -3.38
C VAL A 846 7.22 -30.99 -3.59
N GLU A 847 7.37 -29.89 -4.32
CA GLU A 847 8.69 -29.28 -4.54
C GLU A 847 9.31 -28.74 -3.25
N ALA A 848 8.50 -28.15 -2.36
CA ALA A 848 8.91 -27.71 -1.03
C ALA A 848 9.41 -28.88 -0.18
N SER A 849 8.72 -30.02 -0.22
CA SER A 849 9.13 -31.23 0.50
C SER A 849 10.42 -31.86 -0.04
N ALA A 850 10.66 -31.77 -1.36
CA ALA A 850 11.82 -32.35 -2.01
C ALA A 850 13.08 -31.45 -1.96
N ASN A 851 12.90 -30.12 -1.87
CA ASN A 851 13.96 -29.13 -1.96
C ASN A 851 14.03 -28.26 -0.70
N ASN A 852 14.33 -28.88 0.44
CA ASN A 852 14.25 -28.23 1.74
C ASN A 852 15.26 -27.08 1.97
N ASP A 853 16.27 -26.93 1.11
CA ASP A 853 17.32 -25.90 1.15
C ASP A 853 16.98 -24.64 0.33
N ARG A 854 15.77 -24.57 -0.25
CA ARG A 854 15.38 -23.51 -1.20
C ARG A 854 14.28 -22.60 -0.67
N THR A 855 14.27 -21.37 -1.18
CA THR A 855 13.20 -20.38 -0.95
C THR A 855 12.24 -20.37 -2.14
N PHE A 856 10.94 -20.32 -1.84
CA PHE A 856 9.87 -20.46 -2.82
C PHE A 856 9.19 -19.12 -3.07
N MET A 857 9.18 -18.71 -4.33
CA MET A 857 8.57 -17.46 -4.79
C MET A 857 7.40 -17.79 -5.71
N VAL A 858 6.19 -17.50 -5.27
CA VAL A 858 4.95 -17.85 -5.97
C VAL A 858 4.26 -16.56 -6.39
N SER A 859 4.37 -16.20 -7.66
CA SER A 859 3.59 -15.10 -8.23
C SER A 859 2.42 -15.70 -8.98
N VAL A 860 1.21 -15.40 -8.54
CA VAL A 860 0.01 -15.76 -9.27
C VAL A 860 -0.90 -14.54 -9.28
N GLY A 861 -1.46 -14.22 -10.44
CA GLY A 861 -2.25 -13.01 -10.63
C GLY A 861 -3.44 -12.93 -9.66
N PHE A 862 -4.08 -11.76 -9.62
CA PHE A 862 -5.18 -11.47 -8.68
C PHE A 862 -6.31 -12.53 -8.69
N ALA A 863 -6.52 -13.25 -9.79
CA ALA A 863 -7.52 -14.31 -9.93
C ALA A 863 -7.28 -15.51 -8.98
N HIS A 864 -6.02 -15.87 -8.72
CA HIS A 864 -5.65 -17.13 -8.06
C HIS A 864 -5.46 -17.03 -6.53
N LEU A 865 -5.44 -15.82 -5.97
CA LEU A 865 -5.16 -15.55 -4.53
C LEU A 865 -6.24 -14.70 -3.86
N ASP A 866 -7.48 -14.88 -4.31
CA ASP A 866 -8.62 -14.25 -3.68
C ASP A 866 -8.63 -14.59 -2.17
N VAL A 867 -8.50 -13.54 -1.34
CA VAL A 867 -8.48 -13.61 0.13
C VAL A 867 -9.78 -14.21 0.67
N ARG A 868 -10.81 -14.27 -0.19
CA ARG A 868 -12.11 -14.88 0.08
C ARG A 868 -12.01 -16.37 0.36
N TYR A 869 -11.18 -17.13 -0.36
CA TYR A 869 -10.92 -18.54 -0.05
C TYR A 869 -9.59 -18.99 -0.67
N ASN A 870 -8.69 -19.57 0.13
CA ASN A 870 -7.37 -20.00 -0.34
C ASN A 870 -7.18 -21.53 -0.25
N PRO A 871 -7.67 -22.31 -1.24
CA PRO A 871 -7.41 -23.75 -1.32
C PRO A 871 -5.92 -24.08 -1.49
N VAL A 872 -5.11 -23.15 -2.02
CA VAL A 872 -3.66 -23.33 -2.09
C VAL A 872 -3.07 -23.49 -0.69
N GLN A 873 -3.48 -22.64 0.24
CA GLN A 873 -2.95 -22.69 1.59
C GLN A 873 -3.42 -23.92 2.37
N GLN A 874 -4.66 -24.37 2.18
CA GLN A 874 -5.20 -25.57 2.84
C GLN A 874 -4.41 -26.82 2.44
N ILE A 875 -4.22 -27.02 1.14
CA ILE A 875 -3.48 -28.17 0.61
C ILE A 875 -1.99 -28.08 0.99
N LEU A 876 -1.39 -26.89 0.94
CA LEU A 876 -0.01 -26.71 1.43
C LEU A 876 0.13 -27.06 2.91
N ASN A 877 -0.88 -26.78 3.74
CA ASN A 877 -0.89 -27.19 5.14
C ASN A 877 -0.99 -28.72 5.29
N GLU A 878 -1.88 -29.37 4.55
CA GLU A 878 -2.02 -30.84 4.58
C GLU A 878 -0.72 -31.55 4.14
N ILE A 879 -0.09 -31.06 3.08
CA ILE A 879 1.20 -31.59 2.61
C ILE A 879 2.30 -31.29 3.63
N ARG A 880 2.29 -30.10 4.25
CA ARG A 880 3.24 -29.73 5.31
C ARG A 880 3.12 -30.65 6.52
N GLU A 881 1.89 -30.99 6.94
CA GLU A 881 1.64 -31.95 8.02
C GLU A 881 2.13 -33.36 7.66
N THR A 882 1.94 -33.77 6.40
CA THR A 882 2.30 -35.11 5.94
C THR A 882 3.80 -35.27 5.68
N HIS A 883 4.50 -34.23 5.22
CA HIS A 883 5.88 -34.31 4.71
C HIS A 883 6.89 -33.43 5.48
N GLY A 884 6.44 -32.59 6.42
CA GLY A 884 7.30 -31.94 7.41
C GLY A 884 8.22 -30.84 6.87
N PHE A 885 7.81 -30.12 5.82
CA PHE A 885 8.63 -29.09 5.18
C PHE A 885 8.48 -27.72 5.90
N GLN A 886 9.58 -26.99 6.15
CA GLN A 886 9.59 -25.75 6.97
C GLN A 886 9.91 -24.46 6.18
N GLN A 887 9.71 -24.47 4.86
CA GLN A 887 10.25 -23.43 3.98
C GLN A 887 9.45 -22.13 3.98
N ARG A 888 10.15 -21.04 3.59
CA ARG A 888 9.58 -19.73 3.33
C ARG A 888 8.96 -19.73 1.93
N ILE A 889 7.64 -19.82 1.87
CA ILE A 889 6.85 -19.67 0.64
C ILE A 889 6.28 -18.26 0.64
N PHE A 890 6.66 -17.47 -0.36
CA PHE A 890 6.21 -16.09 -0.51
C PHE A 890 5.30 -15.97 -1.70
N PHE A 891 4.19 -15.27 -1.50
CA PHE A 891 3.16 -15.04 -2.48
C PHE A 891 3.11 -13.56 -2.86
N ASN A 892 2.69 -13.29 -4.10
CA ASN A 892 2.37 -11.95 -4.55
C ASN A 892 1.12 -11.98 -5.44
N ARG A 893 0.23 -10.97 -5.31
CA ARG A 893 -1.02 -10.81 -6.10
C ARG A 893 -0.88 -9.98 -7.38
N SER A 894 0.30 -9.43 -7.63
CA SER A 894 0.62 -8.54 -8.74
C SER A 894 1.13 -9.35 -9.92
N ASN A 895 0.65 -9.01 -11.12
CA ASN A 895 1.20 -9.51 -12.37
C ASN A 895 2.61 -8.96 -12.66
N ASN A 896 3.03 -7.90 -11.96
CA ASN A 896 4.36 -7.28 -12.02
C ASN A 896 4.81 -6.88 -10.61
N PRO A 897 5.29 -7.82 -9.80
CA PRO A 897 5.63 -7.51 -8.42
C PRO A 897 6.97 -6.77 -8.35
N ILE A 898 7.00 -5.69 -7.56
CA ILE A 898 8.19 -4.85 -7.38
C ILE A 898 8.80 -5.15 -6.01
N VAL A 899 10.13 -5.27 -5.96
CA VAL A 899 10.90 -5.16 -4.72
C VAL A 899 11.34 -3.70 -4.64
N VAL A 900 10.87 -2.97 -3.63
CA VAL A 900 11.29 -1.58 -3.38
C VAL A 900 12.82 -1.56 -3.34
N LYS A 901 13.50 -0.83 -4.23
CA LYS A 901 14.97 -0.73 -4.21
C LYS A 901 15.39 0.13 -3.01
N ALA A 902 16.54 -0.16 -2.40
CA ALA A 902 17.02 0.58 -1.22
C ALA A 902 17.62 1.96 -1.59
N GLU A 903 17.53 2.35 -2.86
CA GLU A 903 18.34 3.44 -3.41
C GLU A 903 17.55 4.54 -4.11
N GLN A 904 16.21 4.49 -4.14
CA GLN A 904 15.43 5.63 -4.63
C GLN A 904 15.26 6.68 -3.53
#